data_AF-A0A965ARJ2-F1
#
_entry.id   AF-A0A965ARJ2-F1
#
_cell.length_a   1.000
_cell.length_b   1.000
_cell.length_c   1.000
_cell.angle_alpha   90.00
_cell.angle_beta   90.00
_cell.angle_gamma   90.00
#
_symmetry.space_group_name_H-M   'P 1'
#
loop_
_entity.id
_entity.type
_entity.pdbx_description
1 polymer ?
#
loop_
_entity_poly.entity_id
_entity_poly.type
_entity_poly.pdbx_seq_one_letter_code
_entity_poly.pdbx_strand_id
1 'polypeptide(L)'
;LALTRAVAEIHRLGGVHGAISLETVIRPTPTKEVARPPLRLLQYPLTGDPLGLRAADPLRSPESLSQLGERICFVPPERLATGKPVTPAGDVYALGCLLHALLVGRLAGWQGDASRVAEANRQAIAAGAPLLPPPPGCPAEVSRLLAYFTATDPDRRYADAAEAADAIACCLGGSPVSESLPEAQPFQENLLAVAAGTVASSSGTEAVGGESTSKSGGKSGSQSGSKANRLRAFAIGGGLAAVAMTVALGFFLFGSNSGEKPTSPAGGAGQVPPTGAQRQLPAGGGPSGESTLANRKPANDVGAFEVVADDTLPWLPPTSGPPPTFRYLPRGSQLILEARPAALLATADGRLIRQAGDSPLANACAALERLVGVPLESVEQLQVCWQAAADGQPLAAIWARRKKSAAEASRPDSTEADGQPAGSNEGVEDLGGWSRWQPPDADGDEVVVASPDLLQEIIKAADAEPVLPRSMRPLLPVLDRQRHFTLFGSPHYFVHDGRQLLPPAMLPLLDPLERLLGADCPAAAVSFHLDERTYLEFAALGPPVGSARELESQLSKGFSSLPDRTEDVTTSRTFSPYGRRLVQRLPQLLRLAETGLRVGRDQRDLVVANTYLPQFAGHNLALASVLLLEQLAASPTEQPTAVAGEAAAPLTLAERFQHPVTIEFSRDTLEVAVQMLADESGIPMTIAGNDLQLEGITMNQSFGLKAQDLPAEDVLLMILSKSDNNSGKLVYVVRQEAGADVIVVTTKTAAGKRGESLPAVFSAKSGP
;
A
#
# COMPACT_ATOMS: atom_id res chain seq x y z
N LEU A 1 15.78 -16.12 -37.24
CA LEU A 1 16.85 -15.13 -37.00
C LEU A 1 16.33 -13.91 -36.25
N ALA A 2 15.70 -12.90 -36.87
CA ALA A 2 15.37 -11.65 -36.18
C ALA A 2 14.50 -11.82 -34.91
N LEU A 3 13.42 -12.61 -34.99
CA LEU A 3 12.60 -12.96 -33.81
C LEU A 3 13.41 -13.81 -32.80
N THR A 4 14.15 -14.80 -33.31
CA THR A 4 15.03 -15.67 -32.53
C THR A 4 16.03 -14.89 -31.68
N ARG A 5 16.63 -13.82 -32.24
CA ARG A 5 17.55 -12.91 -31.54
C ARG A 5 16.88 -12.13 -30.41
N ALA A 6 15.65 -11.64 -30.61
CA ALA A 6 14.90 -10.96 -29.56
C ALA A 6 14.51 -11.91 -28.40
N VAL A 7 14.22 -13.18 -28.71
CA VAL A 7 13.98 -14.21 -27.67
C VAL A 7 15.30 -14.62 -26.99
N ALA A 8 16.41 -14.66 -27.71
CA ALA A 8 17.73 -14.90 -27.15
C ALA A 8 18.14 -13.81 -26.14
N GLU A 9 17.79 -12.56 -26.40
CA GLU A 9 17.98 -11.44 -25.48
C GLU A 9 17.16 -11.62 -24.19
N ILE A 10 15.89 -12.06 -24.30
CA ILE A 10 15.04 -12.42 -23.14
C ILE A 10 15.67 -13.57 -22.33
N HIS A 11 16.19 -14.61 -23.01
CA HIS A 11 16.83 -15.75 -22.35
C HIS A 11 18.14 -15.38 -21.64
N ARG A 12 18.93 -14.46 -22.21
CA ARG A 12 20.17 -13.97 -21.57
C ARG A 12 19.90 -13.12 -20.34
N LEU A 13 18.73 -12.49 -20.25
CA LEU A 13 18.21 -11.82 -19.06
C LEU A 13 17.48 -12.78 -18.09
N GLY A 14 17.79 -14.09 -18.17
CA GLY A 14 17.25 -15.13 -17.27
C GLY A 14 15.76 -15.46 -17.47
N GLY A 15 15.08 -14.85 -18.44
CA GLY A 15 13.64 -14.95 -18.66
C GLY A 15 13.22 -15.89 -19.80
N VAL A 16 11.91 -16.06 -19.94
CA VAL A 16 11.26 -16.85 -21.02
C VAL A 16 10.02 -16.07 -21.48
N HIS A 17 9.77 -16.01 -22.79
CA HIS A 17 8.63 -15.32 -23.39
C HIS A 17 7.32 -16.13 -23.21
N GLY A 18 7.37 -17.46 -23.32
CA GLY A 18 6.31 -18.40 -22.90
C GLY A 18 5.03 -18.42 -23.75
N ALA A 19 4.80 -17.42 -24.60
CA ALA A 19 3.60 -17.23 -25.42
C ALA A 19 3.89 -16.87 -26.89
N ILE A 20 5.01 -17.37 -27.44
CA ILE A 20 5.39 -17.12 -28.84
C ILE A 20 4.34 -17.74 -29.79
N SER A 21 3.76 -16.94 -30.67
CA SER A 21 2.76 -17.35 -31.65
C SER A 21 2.71 -16.35 -32.81
N LEU A 22 1.89 -16.61 -33.84
CA LEU A 22 1.69 -15.64 -34.93
C LEU A 22 1.07 -14.32 -34.44
N GLU A 23 0.20 -14.36 -33.40
CA GLU A 23 -0.46 -13.18 -32.85
C GLU A 23 0.51 -12.28 -32.05
N THR A 24 1.57 -12.84 -31.47
CA THR A 24 2.58 -12.05 -30.76
C THR A 24 3.64 -11.44 -31.68
N VAL A 25 3.58 -11.65 -32.99
CA VAL A 25 4.50 -11.06 -33.96
C VAL A 25 3.81 -9.98 -34.79
N ILE A 26 4.11 -8.71 -34.49
CA ILE A 26 3.58 -7.56 -35.23
C ILE A 26 4.65 -6.97 -36.16
N ARG A 27 4.27 -6.66 -37.40
CA ARG A 27 4.97 -5.68 -38.23
C ARG A 27 4.19 -4.35 -38.18
N PRO A 28 4.79 -3.23 -37.75
CA PRO A 28 4.13 -1.93 -37.81
C PRO A 28 3.77 -1.53 -39.25
N THR A 29 2.80 -0.62 -39.40
CA THR A 29 2.48 -0.02 -40.71
C THR A 29 3.69 0.75 -41.26
N PRO A 30 4.07 0.60 -42.54
CA PRO A 30 5.12 1.41 -43.16
C PRO A 30 4.80 2.91 -43.10
N THR A 31 5.80 3.73 -42.80
CA THR A 31 5.71 5.20 -42.86
C THR A 31 6.45 5.73 -44.09
N LYS A 32 6.30 7.02 -44.40
CA LYS A 32 7.09 7.67 -45.48
C LYS A 32 8.60 7.64 -45.22
N GLU A 33 9.01 7.55 -43.95
CA GLU A 33 10.40 7.50 -43.50
C GLU A 33 10.93 6.06 -43.44
N VAL A 34 10.07 5.09 -43.07
CA VAL A 34 10.45 3.68 -42.87
C VAL A 34 9.54 2.78 -43.70
N ALA A 35 9.94 2.54 -44.95
CA ALA A 35 9.21 1.72 -45.91
C ALA A 35 9.13 0.21 -45.55
N ARG A 36 10.00 -0.26 -44.64
CA ARG A 36 10.02 -1.65 -44.12
C ARG A 36 10.35 -1.66 -42.62
N PRO A 37 9.38 -1.37 -41.74
CA PRO A 37 9.64 -1.34 -40.29
C PRO A 37 10.00 -2.73 -39.74
N PRO A 38 10.83 -2.80 -38.67
CA PRO A 38 11.25 -4.06 -38.06
C PRO A 38 10.06 -4.82 -37.48
N LEU A 39 10.22 -6.14 -37.33
CA LEU A 39 9.29 -6.96 -36.56
C LEU A 39 9.38 -6.59 -35.07
N ARG A 40 8.23 -6.54 -34.41
CA ARG A 40 8.12 -6.40 -32.95
C ARG A 40 7.51 -7.68 -32.39
N LEU A 41 8.19 -8.27 -31.42
CA LEU A 41 7.64 -9.34 -30.59
C LEU A 41 6.87 -8.69 -29.43
N LEU A 42 5.60 -9.06 -29.25
CA LEU A 42 4.72 -8.55 -28.20
C LEU A 42 4.96 -9.30 -26.89
N GLN A 43 5.91 -8.80 -26.10
CA GLN A 43 6.14 -9.28 -24.74
C GLN A 43 4.93 -8.93 -23.86
N TYR A 44 4.11 -9.94 -23.58
CA TYR A 44 2.99 -9.85 -22.65
C TYR A 44 2.97 -11.07 -21.75
N PRO A 45 2.88 -10.89 -20.41
CA PRO A 45 3.36 -9.77 -19.60
C PRO A 45 4.90 -9.78 -19.50
N LEU A 46 5.46 -8.86 -18.71
CA LEU A 46 6.87 -8.92 -18.28
C LEU A 46 7.10 -9.90 -17.10
N THR A 47 6.02 -10.40 -16.48
CA THR A 47 6.02 -11.44 -15.43
C THR A 47 4.77 -12.34 -15.53
N GLY A 48 4.94 -13.67 -15.60
CA GLY A 48 3.82 -14.64 -15.55
C GLY A 48 3.10 -14.90 -16.88
N ASP A 49 2.23 -15.91 -16.96
CA ASP A 49 1.56 -16.34 -18.21
C ASP A 49 0.47 -15.34 -18.69
N PRO A 50 0.48 -14.85 -19.95
CA PRO A 50 -0.54 -13.93 -20.47
C PRO A 50 -1.94 -14.52 -20.63
N LEU A 51 -2.09 -15.84 -20.57
CA LEU A 51 -3.37 -16.53 -20.76
C LEU A 51 -4.19 -16.61 -19.48
N GLY A 52 -3.58 -16.39 -18.30
CA GLY A 52 -4.24 -16.61 -17.01
C GLY A 52 -4.61 -18.07 -16.76
N LEU A 53 -4.11 -19.01 -17.57
CA LEU A 53 -4.38 -20.46 -17.45
C LEU A 53 -3.58 -21.06 -16.30
N ARG A 54 -4.09 -20.74 -15.10
CA ARG A 54 -3.97 -21.39 -13.81
C ARG A 54 -2.75 -22.33 -13.68
N ALA A 55 -1.76 -21.94 -12.89
CA ALA A 55 -0.80 -22.90 -12.33
C ALA A 55 -1.44 -23.90 -11.32
N ALA A 56 -2.78 -23.87 -11.17
CA ALA A 56 -3.61 -24.84 -10.46
C ALA A 56 -4.54 -25.68 -11.39
N ASP A 57 -4.53 -25.48 -12.71
CA ASP A 57 -5.20 -26.36 -13.69
C ASP A 57 -4.23 -26.62 -14.85
N PRO A 58 -3.59 -27.81 -14.90
CA PRO A 58 -2.75 -28.17 -16.05
C PRO A 58 -3.60 -28.19 -17.33
N LEU A 59 -2.96 -28.23 -18.50
CA LEU A 59 -3.63 -28.23 -19.81
C LEU A 59 -4.29 -29.60 -20.15
N ARG A 60 -5.10 -30.09 -19.21
CA ARG A 60 -5.83 -31.35 -19.18
C ARG A 60 -7.35 -31.12 -19.13
N SER A 61 -7.82 -29.97 -18.63
CA SER A 61 -9.25 -29.63 -18.67
C SER A 61 -9.67 -29.20 -20.10
N PRO A 62 -10.82 -29.70 -20.63
CA PRO A 62 -11.28 -29.31 -21.98
C PRO A 62 -11.59 -27.82 -22.12
N GLU A 63 -11.99 -27.16 -21.04
CA GLU A 63 -12.30 -25.73 -21.01
C GLU A 63 -11.04 -24.88 -21.24
N SER A 64 -9.97 -25.13 -20.48
CA SER A 64 -8.68 -24.44 -20.62
C SER A 64 -8.05 -24.71 -21.99
N LEU A 65 -8.22 -25.91 -22.55
CA LEU A 65 -7.81 -26.21 -23.93
C LEU A 65 -8.63 -25.45 -24.97
N SER A 66 -9.95 -25.33 -24.79
CA SER A 66 -10.83 -24.60 -25.71
C SER A 66 -10.50 -23.09 -25.75
N GLN A 67 -10.11 -22.50 -24.63
CA GLN A 67 -9.72 -21.08 -24.54
C GLN A 67 -8.42 -20.74 -25.28
N LEU A 68 -7.53 -21.73 -25.52
CA LEU A 68 -6.31 -21.51 -26.31
C LEU A 68 -6.59 -21.30 -27.80
N GLY A 69 -7.67 -21.88 -28.32
CA GLY A 69 -7.95 -21.90 -29.76
C GLY A 69 -6.74 -22.35 -30.57
N GLU A 70 -6.38 -21.57 -31.59
CA GLU A 70 -5.23 -21.84 -32.47
C GLU A 70 -3.87 -21.79 -31.74
N ARG A 71 -3.76 -21.09 -30.60
CA ARG A 71 -2.49 -20.93 -29.86
C ARG A 71 -1.91 -22.26 -29.35
N ILE A 72 -2.75 -23.29 -29.19
CA ILE A 72 -2.35 -24.66 -28.81
C ILE A 72 -1.23 -25.21 -29.71
N CYS A 73 -1.19 -24.80 -30.99
CA CYS A 73 -0.21 -25.27 -31.97
C CYS A 73 1.23 -24.85 -31.63
N PHE A 74 1.40 -23.85 -30.77
CA PHE A 74 2.69 -23.32 -30.31
C PHE A 74 3.03 -23.75 -28.88
N VAL A 75 2.10 -24.37 -28.15
CA VAL A 75 2.33 -24.83 -26.78
C VAL A 75 3.27 -26.04 -26.80
N PRO A 76 4.39 -26.01 -26.05
CA PRO A 76 5.36 -27.09 -26.07
C PRO A 76 4.81 -28.41 -25.49
N PRO A 77 5.23 -29.56 -26.04
CA PRO A 77 4.67 -30.87 -25.71
C PRO A 77 4.86 -31.24 -24.23
N GLU A 78 6.01 -30.94 -23.65
CA GLU A 78 6.32 -31.19 -22.24
C GLU A 78 5.39 -30.40 -21.29
N ARG A 79 4.90 -29.22 -21.70
CA ARG A 79 3.93 -28.43 -20.94
C ARG A 79 2.53 -29.05 -20.99
N LEU A 80 2.14 -29.66 -22.12
CA LEU A 80 0.88 -30.42 -22.23
C LEU A 80 0.87 -31.70 -21.38
N ALA A 81 2.02 -32.37 -21.25
CA ALA A 81 2.15 -33.56 -20.41
C ALA A 81 2.24 -33.22 -18.91
N THR A 82 3.16 -32.32 -18.53
CA THR A 82 3.53 -32.07 -17.13
C THR A 82 2.73 -30.97 -16.45
N GLY A 83 2.19 -30.00 -17.21
CA GLY A 83 1.60 -28.77 -16.67
C GLY A 83 2.61 -27.74 -16.15
N LYS A 84 3.92 -28.02 -16.20
CA LYS A 84 4.98 -27.11 -15.74
C LYS A 84 5.05 -25.80 -16.57
N PRO A 85 5.61 -24.71 -16.01
CA PRO A 85 5.89 -23.49 -16.78
C PRO A 85 6.80 -23.75 -17.99
N VAL A 86 6.75 -22.83 -18.96
CA VAL A 86 7.60 -22.89 -20.17
C VAL A 86 9.06 -22.61 -19.81
N THR A 87 9.98 -23.35 -20.43
CA THR A 87 11.44 -23.21 -20.31
C THR A 87 12.02 -22.59 -21.59
N PRO A 88 13.32 -22.22 -21.63
CA PRO A 88 13.98 -21.74 -22.85
C PRO A 88 13.81 -22.69 -24.06
N ALA A 89 13.93 -24.01 -23.85
CA ALA A 89 13.69 -25.03 -24.88
C ALA A 89 12.21 -25.09 -25.34
N GLY A 90 11.26 -24.63 -24.53
CA GLY A 90 9.85 -24.51 -24.89
C GLY A 90 9.56 -23.30 -25.79
N ASP A 91 10.27 -22.18 -25.60
CA ASP A 91 10.25 -21.06 -26.53
C ASP A 91 10.92 -21.41 -27.87
N VAL A 92 12.00 -22.20 -27.84
CA VAL A 92 12.59 -22.79 -29.06
C VAL A 92 11.55 -23.62 -29.81
N TYR A 93 10.78 -24.48 -29.15
CA TYR A 93 9.68 -25.22 -29.79
C TYR A 93 8.66 -24.30 -30.46
N ALA A 94 8.20 -23.26 -29.75
CA ALA A 94 7.21 -22.31 -30.28
C ALA A 94 7.73 -21.52 -31.49
N LEU A 95 9.02 -21.12 -31.48
CA LEU A 95 9.71 -20.54 -32.64
C LEU A 95 9.79 -21.51 -33.83
N GLY A 96 9.92 -22.80 -33.56
CA GLY A 96 9.88 -23.88 -34.56
C GLY A 96 8.52 -24.02 -35.22
N CYS A 97 7.45 -24.08 -34.43
CA CYS A 97 6.07 -24.07 -34.93
C CYS A 97 5.77 -22.81 -35.75
N LEU A 98 6.30 -21.66 -35.35
CA LEU A 98 6.18 -20.39 -36.10
C LEU A 98 6.93 -20.45 -37.44
N LEU A 99 8.16 -20.97 -37.47
CA LEU A 99 8.91 -21.16 -38.72
C LEU A 99 8.20 -22.15 -39.66
N HIS A 100 7.70 -23.28 -39.15
CA HIS A 100 6.89 -24.23 -39.91
C HIS A 100 5.62 -23.55 -40.47
N ALA A 101 4.89 -22.78 -39.66
CA ALA A 101 3.68 -22.10 -40.11
C ALA A 101 3.95 -21.08 -41.22
N LEU A 102 5.06 -20.35 -41.17
CA LEU A 102 5.49 -19.43 -42.22
C LEU A 102 5.92 -20.15 -43.52
N LEU A 103 6.51 -21.35 -43.42
CA LEU A 103 6.97 -22.13 -44.57
C LEU A 103 5.84 -22.91 -45.27
N VAL A 104 4.85 -23.40 -44.51
CA VAL A 104 3.74 -24.22 -45.05
C VAL A 104 2.46 -23.40 -45.27
N GLY A 105 2.39 -22.16 -44.77
CA GLY A 105 1.22 -21.29 -44.89
C GLY A 105 0.00 -21.72 -44.07
N ARG A 106 0.18 -22.64 -43.12
CA ARG A 106 -0.86 -23.18 -42.24
C ARG A 106 -0.29 -23.57 -40.89
N LEU A 107 -1.12 -23.56 -39.85
CA LEU A 107 -0.71 -23.90 -38.49
C LEU A 107 -0.20 -25.33 -38.35
N ALA A 108 0.77 -25.48 -37.45
CA ALA A 108 1.40 -26.74 -37.09
C ALA A 108 0.38 -27.66 -36.38
N GLY A 109 0.04 -28.80 -36.97
CA GLY A 109 -0.84 -29.81 -36.36
C GLY A 109 -2.32 -29.45 -36.18
N TRP A 110 -2.79 -28.26 -36.59
CA TRP A 110 -4.16 -27.79 -36.37
C TRP A 110 -5.23 -28.67 -37.04
N GLN A 111 -6.28 -29.02 -36.28
CA GLN A 111 -7.39 -29.89 -36.71
C GLN A 111 -8.78 -29.25 -36.51
N GLY A 112 -8.84 -27.92 -36.34
CA GLY A 112 -10.08 -27.17 -36.06
C GLY A 112 -10.58 -27.24 -34.61
N ASP A 113 -9.91 -27.99 -33.74
CA ASP A 113 -10.25 -28.19 -32.33
C ASP A 113 -8.95 -28.33 -31.52
N ALA A 114 -8.78 -27.48 -30.51
CA ALA A 114 -7.57 -27.46 -29.68
C ALA A 114 -7.42 -28.73 -28.82
N SER A 115 -8.52 -29.37 -28.43
CA SER A 115 -8.50 -30.62 -27.66
C SER A 115 -7.85 -31.75 -28.46
N ARG A 116 -8.10 -31.79 -29.79
CA ARG A 116 -7.49 -32.78 -30.70
C ARG A 116 -5.99 -32.55 -30.89
N VAL A 117 -5.55 -31.28 -30.97
CA VAL A 117 -4.11 -30.97 -31.06
C VAL A 117 -3.41 -31.37 -29.76
N ALA A 118 -3.99 -31.05 -28.61
CA ALA A 118 -3.45 -31.44 -27.30
C ALA A 118 -3.38 -32.98 -27.12
N GLU A 119 -4.39 -33.70 -27.59
CA GLU A 119 -4.43 -35.17 -27.57
C GLU A 119 -3.40 -35.78 -28.52
N ALA A 120 -3.35 -35.33 -29.78
CA ALA A 120 -2.38 -35.80 -30.77
C ALA A 120 -0.93 -35.56 -30.32
N ASN A 121 -0.64 -34.39 -29.73
CA ASN A 121 0.68 -34.10 -29.16
C ASN A 121 1.00 -35.03 -27.98
N ARG A 122 0.05 -35.28 -27.06
CA ARG A 122 0.24 -36.23 -25.95
C ARG A 122 0.48 -37.66 -26.43
N GLN A 123 -0.18 -38.10 -27.51
CA GLN A 123 0.07 -39.40 -28.15
C GLN A 123 1.44 -39.46 -28.84
N ALA A 124 1.87 -38.39 -29.51
CA ALA A 124 3.19 -38.32 -30.13
C ALA A 124 4.34 -38.37 -29.10
N ILE A 125 4.17 -37.73 -27.93
CA ILE A 125 5.11 -37.87 -26.79
C ILE A 125 5.20 -39.34 -26.36
N ALA A 126 4.06 -39.98 -26.10
CA ALA A 126 4.01 -41.38 -25.64
C ALA A 126 4.60 -42.38 -26.66
N ALA A 127 4.51 -42.06 -27.96
CA ALA A 127 5.07 -42.87 -29.04
C ALA A 127 6.54 -42.53 -29.38
N GLY A 128 7.12 -41.47 -28.80
CA GLY A 128 8.44 -40.94 -29.21
C GLY A 128 8.47 -40.43 -30.66
N ALA A 129 7.31 -40.10 -31.23
CA ALA A 129 7.16 -39.74 -32.63
C ALA A 129 7.50 -38.25 -32.88
N PRO A 130 7.99 -37.87 -34.08
CA PRO A 130 8.20 -36.47 -34.44
C PRO A 130 6.85 -35.74 -34.53
N LEU A 131 6.74 -34.61 -33.84
CA LEU A 131 5.50 -33.81 -33.74
C LEU A 131 5.08 -33.14 -35.05
N LEU A 132 6.04 -32.84 -35.94
CA LEU A 132 5.78 -32.18 -37.22
C LEU A 132 6.45 -32.91 -38.39
N PRO A 133 5.76 -33.09 -39.53
CA PRO A 133 6.37 -33.59 -40.74
C PRO A 133 7.30 -32.54 -41.37
N PRO A 134 8.34 -32.96 -42.13
CA PRO A 134 9.18 -32.03 -42.86
C PRO A 134 8.34 -31.28 -43.92
N PRO A 135 8.46 -29.95 -44.04
CA PRO A 135 7.73 -29.19 -45.06
C PRO A 135 8.06 -29.64 -46.50
N PRO A 136 7.05 -29.85 -47.36
CA PRO A 136 7.28 -30.33 -48.72
C PRO A 136 8.07 -29.32 -49.56
N GLY A 137 9.11 -29.79 -50.26
CA GLY A 137 9.98 -28.95 -51.09
C GLY A 137 11.00 -28.10 -50.32
N CYS A 138 11.13 -28.28 -49.01
CA CYS A 138 12.08 -27.52 -48.18
C CYS A 138 13.51 -28.08 -48.31
N PRO A 139 14.56 -27.24 -48.30
CA PRO A 139 15.95 -27.71 -48.25
C PRO A 139 16.23 -28.64 -47.07
N ALA A 140 17.19 -29.55 -47.22
CA ALA A 140 17.56 -30.50 -46.18
C ALA A 140 18.08 -29.81 -44.91
N GLU A 141 18.74 -28.67 -45.08
CA GLU A 141 19.33 -27.82 -44.05
C GLU A 141 18.24 -27.23 -43.16
N VAL A 142 17.22 -26.62 -43.78
CA VAL A 142 16.06 -26.04 -43.09
C VAL A 142 15.18 -27.12 -42.48
N SER A 143 15.07 -28.29 -43.13
CA SER A 143 14.35 -29.45 -42.61
C SER A 143 15.02 -30.05 -41.36
N ARG A 144 16.37 -30.17 -41.35
CA ARG A 144 17.15 -30.55 -40.16
C ARG A 144 16.99 -29.50 -39.05
N LEU A 145 17.09 -28.22 -39.39
CA LEU A 145 16.92 -27.13 -38.44
C LEU A 145 15.55 -27.19 -37.75
N LEU A 146 14.46 -27.33 -38.52
CA LEU A 146 13.11 -27.51 -37.97
C LEU A 146 13.03 -28.73 -37.03
N ALA A 147 13.62 -29.86 -37.39
CA ALA A 147 13.60 -31.07 -36.56
C ALA A 147 14.28 -30.87 -35.19
N TYR A 148 15.35 -30.07 -35.10
CA TYR A 148 15.94 -29.66 -33.82
C TYR A 148 15.05 -28.65 -33.08
N PHE A 149 14.48 -27.65 -33.77
CA PHE A 149 13.57 -26.70 -33.13
C PHE A 149 12.35 -27.39 -32.49
N THR A 150 11.76 -28.40 -33.16
CA THR A 150 10.48 -29.02 -32.75
C THR A 150 10.60 -30.46 -32.27
N ALA A 151 11.76 -30.84 -31.74
CA ALA A 151 11.96 -32.16 -31.15
C ALA A 151 10.98 -32.42 -29.98
N THR A 152 10.39 -33.61 -29.95
CA THR A 152 9.40 -34.03 -28.93
C THR A 152 9.98 -34.05 -27.53
N ASP A 153 11.27 -34.37 -27.42
CA ASP A 153 12.12 -34.37 -26.24
C ASP A 153 12.84 -33.00 -26.15
N PRO A 154 12.67 -32.20 -25.07
CA PRO A 154 13.27 -30.88 -24.96
C PRO A 154 14.81 -30.92 -24.93
N ASP A 155 15.41 -31.98 -24.38
CA ASP A 155 16.87 -32.14 -24.28
C ASP A 155 17.53 -32.46 -25.65
N ARG A 156 16.72 -32.59 -26.71
CA ARG A 156 17.16 -32.74 -28.11
C ARG A 156 16.93 -31.48 -28.96
N ARG A 157 16.46 -30.40 -28.35
CA ARG A 157 16.36 -29.08 -28.99
C ARG A 157 17.66 -28.30 -28.79
N TYR A 158 17.75 -27.13 -29.40
CA TYR A 158 18.67 -26.10 -28.93
C TYR A 158 18.29 -25.70 -27.51
N ALA A 159 19.28 -25.55 -26.63
CA ALA A 159 19.06 -25.32 -25.20
C ALA A 159 18.43 -23.95 -24.93
N ASP A 160 18.80 -22.93 -25.71
CA ASP A 160 18.23 -21.59 -25.67
C ASP A 160 18.01 -21.02 -27.09
N ALA A 161 17.43 -19.81 -27.16
CA ALA A 161 17.21 -19.12 -28.41
C ALA A 161 18.48 -18.46 -28.98
N ALA A 162 19.60 -18.38 -28.25
CA ALA A 162 20.88 -17.89 -28.75
C ALA A 162 21.55 -18.95 -29.63
N GLU A 163 21.66 -20.19 -29.14
CA GLU A 163 22.10 -21.35 -29.92
C GLU A 163 21.19 -21.56 -31.14
N ALA A 164 19.87 -21.45 -30.95
CA ALA A 164 18.90 -21.53 -32.04
C ALA A 164 19.01 -20.35 -33.05
N ALA A 165 19.50 -19.18 -32.63
CA ALA A 165 19.77 -18.06 -33.53
C ALA A 165 21.07 -18.28 -34.32
N ASP A 166 22.11 -18.80 -33.69
CA ASP A 166 23.39 -19.16 -34.31
C ASP A 166 23.21 -20.27 -35.37
N ALA A 167 22.39 -21.28 -35.05
CA ALA A 167 22.03 -22.33 -36.01
C ALA A 167 21.30 -21.77 -37.25
N ILE A 168 20.39 -20.80 -37.09
CA ILE A 168 19.77 -20.10 -38.22
C ILE A 168 20.79 -19.23 -38.96
N ALA A 169 21.69 -18.52 -38.27
CA ALA A 169 22.69 -17.68 -38.91
C ALA A 169 23.65 -18.52 -39.78
N CYS A 170 24.13 -19.64 -39.25
CA CYS A 170 24.93 -20.62 -39.97
C CYS A 170 24.21 -21.17 -41.22
N CYS A 171 22.92 -21.55 -41.09
CA CYS A 171 22.10 -21.96 -42.23
C CYS A 171 21.85 -20.86 -43.28
N LEU A 172 22.13 -19.60 -42.96
CA LEU A 172 22.04 -18.44 -43.87
C LEU A 172 23.43 -17.93 -44.31
N GLY A 173 24.52 -18.59 -43.92
CA GLY A 173 25.89 -18.18 -44.25
C GLY A 173 26.40 -16.93 -43.50
N GLY A 174 25.78 -16.59 -42.36
CA GLY A 174 26.18 -15.46 -41.51
C GLY A 174 26.94 -15.87 -40.24
N SER A 175 27.60 -14.89 -39.62
CA SER A 175 28.27 -15.01 -38.32
C SER A 175 27.31 -15.40 -37.19
N PRO A 176 27.80 -16.01 -36.09
CA PRO A 176 27.00 -16.22 -34.87
C PRO A 176 26.43 -14.90 -34.33
N VAL A 177 25.27 -15.02 -33.69
CA VAL A 177 24.54 -13.95 -33.02
C VAL A 177 24.93 -13.87 -31.55
N SER A 178 25.25 -15.01 -30.91
CA SER A 178 25.58 -15.11 -29.48
C SER A 178 26.72 -14.20 -29.03
N GLU A 179 27.73 -13.97 -29.87
CA GLU A 179 28.84 -13.01 -29.65
C GLU A 179 28.38 -11.55 -29.50
N SER A 180 27.13 -11.25 -29.88
CA SER A 180 26.54 -9.90 -29.89
C SER A 180 25.33 -9.74 -28.95
N LEU A 181 25.19 -10.66 -27.98
CA LEU A 181 24.16 -10.66 -26.95
C LEU A 181 24.76 -10.34 -25.56
N PRO A 182 23.93 -9.98 -24.56
CA PRO A 182 24.37 -9.85 -23.18
C PRO A 182 25.00 -11.14 -22.61
N GLU A 183 25.77 -10.97 -21.54
CA GLU A 183 26.23 -12.07 -20.69
C GLU A 183 25.03 -12.88 -20.16
N ALA A 184 25.20 -14.19 -20.03
CA ALA A 184 24.10 -15.10 -19.70
C ALA A 184 23.83 -15.11 -18.19
N GLN A 185 22.70 -14.56 -17.78
CA GLN A 185 22.16 -14.79 -16.45
C GLN A 185 21.55 -16.20 -16.34
N PRO A 186 21.57 -16.85 -15.17
CA PRO A 186 20.92 -18.13 -14.98
C PRO A 186 19.40 -18.00 -15.19
N PHE A 187 18.80 -18.98 -15.86
CA PHE A 187 17.34 -19.04 -16.04
C PHE A 187 16.63 -19.08 -14.67
N GLN A 188 15.72 -18.15 -14.45
CA GLN A 188 14.92 -18.08 -13.23
C GLN A 188 13.59 -18.81 -13.45
N GLU A 189 13.38 -19.94 -12.77
CA GLU A 189 12.07 -20.59 -12.77
C GLU A 189 10.99 -19.65 -12.23
N ASN A 190 9.85 -19.57 -12.92
CA ASN A 190 8.75 -18.71 -12.51
C ASN A 190 8.11 -19.22 -11.20
N LEU A 191 8.51 -18.63 -10.07
CA LEU A 191 8.13 -19.05 -8.72
C LEU A 191 6.60 -19.11 -8.50
N LEU A 192 5.81 -18.27 -9.18
CA LEU A 192 4.33 -18.35 -9.18
C LEU A 192 3.83 -19.72 -9.67
N ALA A 193 4.44 -20.23 -10.74
CA ALA A 193 4.06 -21.48 -11.37
C ALA A 193 4.57 -22.71 -10.62
N VAL A 194 5.72 -22.59 -9.95
CA VAL A 194 6.22 -23.60 -9.01
C VAL A 194 5.27 -23.72 -7.81
N ALA A 195 4.96 -22.60 -7.15
CA ALA A 195 4.17 -22.57 -5.91
C ALA A 195 2.76 -23.19 -6.06
N ALA A 196 2.01 -22.83 -7.10
CA ALA A 196 0.68 -23.41 -7.31
C ALA A 196 0.72 -24.87 -7.82
N GLY A 197 1.79 -25.29 -8.50
CA GLY A 197 2.02 -26.69 -8.87
C GLY A 197 2.14 -27.60 -7.64
N THR A 198 2.76 -27.12 -6.55
CA THR A 198 2.78 -27.81 -5.25
C THR A 198 1.38 -27.92 -4.62
N VAL A 199 0.54 -26.88 -4.71
CA VAL A 199 -0.83 -26.88 -4.16
C VAL A 199 -1.75 -27.84 -4.93
N ALA A 200 -1.59 -27.94 -6.26
CA ALA A 200 -2.32 -28.92 -7.07
C ALA A 200 -1.87 -30.37 -6.81
N SER A 201 -0.66 -30.58 -6.29
CA SER A 201 -0.11 -31.91 -6.02
C SER A 201 -0.49 -32.46 -4.64
N SER A 202 -0.75 -31.60 -3.66
CA SER A 202 -1.08 -32.00 -2.27
C SER A 202 -2.55 -32.38 -2.04
N SER A 203 -3.45 -32.08 -2.98
CA SER A 203 -4.88 -32.40 -2.91
C SER A 203 -5.26 -33.79 -3.46
N GLY A 204 -4.28 -34.59 -3.90
CA GLY A 204 -4.48 -35.80 -4.70
C GLY A 204 -4.36 -37.14 -3.97
N THR A 205 -4.99 -37.34 -2.80
CA THR A 205 -5.04 -38.69 -2.18
C THR A 205 -6.39 -39.02 -1.52
N GLU A 206 -6.81 -40.28 -1.69
CA GLU A 206 -7.88 -41.01 -0.99
C GLU A 206 -9.33 -40.44 -0.99
N ALA A 207 -10.12 -40.87 -1.99
CA ALA A 207 -11.55 -41.11 -1.82
C ALA A 207 -11.93 -42.42 -2.54
N VAL A 208 -12.03 -43.52 -1.80
CA VAL A 208 -12.51 -44.82 -2.31
C VAL A 208 -14.03 -44.74 -2.55
N GLY A 209 -14.52 -45.45 -3.57
CA GLY A 209 -15.87 -45.25 -4.11
C GLY A 209 -17.04 -45.61 -3.18
N GLY A 210 -18.16 -44.93 -3.41
CA GLY A 210 -19.46 -45.24 -2.81
C GLY A 210 -20.58 -44.61 -3.63
N GLU A 211 -21.32 -45.43 -4.40
CA GLU A 211 -22.48 -44.97 -5.18
C GLU A 211 -23.67 -44.66 -4.26
N SER A 212 -24.37 -43.56 -4.53
CA SER A 212 -25.82 -43.51 -4.28
C SER A 212 -26.51 -42.46 -5.15
N THR A 213 -27.65 -42.82 -5.72
CA THR A 213 -28.45 -41.98 -6.62
C THR A 213 -29.69 -41.41 -5.91
N SER A 214 -30.07 -40.17 -6.22
CA SER A 214 -31.49 -39.80 -6.28
C SER A 214 -31.73 -38.61 -7.24
N LYS A 215 -32.99 -38.32 -7.58
CA LYS A 215 -33.39 -37.37 -8.62
C LYS A 215 -34.31 -36.26 -8.08
N SER A 216 -34.15 -35.05 -8.63
CA SER A 216 -35.17 -34.05 -9.00
C SER A 216 -36.42 -33.82 -8.13
N GLY A 217 -36.77 -32.55 -7.86
CA GLY A 217 -38.20 -32.22 -7.63
C GLY A 217 -38.60 -30.84 -7.11
N GLY A 218 -38.73 -29.85 -7.99
CA GLY A 218 -39.97 -29.05 -8.11
C GLY A 218 -40.37 -27.97 -7.07
N LYS A 219 -40.26 -26.71 -7.52
CA LYS A 219 -41.26 -25.61 -7.38
C LYS A 219 -41.59 -24.99 -6.00
N SER A 220 -41.16 -23.73 -5.88
CA SER A 220 -42.01 -22.53 -5.71
C SER A 220 -42.90 -22.38 -4.46
N GLY A 221 -42.47 -21.51 -3.54
CA GLY A 221 -43.33 -20.71 -2.66
C GLY A 221 -42.80 -19.28 -2.56
N SER A 222 -43.67 -18.26 -2.63
CA SER A 222 -43.25 -16.85 -2.73
C SER A 222 -43.82 -15.96 -1.62
N GLN A 223 -42.94 -15.26 -0.90
CA GLN A 223 -43.17 -13.99 -0.21
C GLN A 223 -41.77 -13.33 -0.07
N SER A 224 -41.52 -12.13 -0.61
CA SER A 224 -42.03 -10.81 -0.21
C SER A 224 -41.35 -10.28 1.06
N GLY A 225 -40.24 -9.55 0.89
CA GLY A 225 -39.54 -8.86 1.97
C GLY A 225 -38.30 -8.09 1.49
N SER A 226 -38.28 -6.77 1.74
CA SER A 226 -37.15 -5.83 1.65
C SER A 226 -36.05 -6.03 0.57
N LYS A 227 -36.17 -5.31 -0.56
CA LYS A 227 -35.03 -4.97 -1.42
C LYS A 227 -34.30 -3.71 -0.89
N ALA A 228 -33.64 -3.78 0.27
CA ALA A 228 -32.93 -2.60 0.81
C ALA A 228 -31.78 -2.94 1.80
N ASN A 229 -30.72 -3.65 1.36
CA ASN A 229 -29.41 -3.59 2.07
C ASN A 229 -28.16 -4.16 1.32
N ARG A 230 -28.16 -4.25 -0.02
CA ARG A 230 -27.01 -4.77 -0.81
C ARG A 230 -26.29 -3.69 -1.62
N LEU A 231 -26.02 -2.53 -0.99
CA LEU A 231 -25.35 -1.39 -1.63
C LEU A 231 -24.36 -0.67 -0.68
N ARG A 232 -23.69 -1.42 0.21
CA ARG A 232 -22.71 -0.90 1.20
C ARG A 232 -21.44 -1.76 1.29
N ALA A 233 -20.74 -1.98 0.16
CA ALA A 233 -19.38 -2.55 0.13
C ALA A 233 -18.75 -2.44 -1.28
N PHE A 234 -18.15 -1.30 -1.64
CA PHE A 234 -17.36 -1.17 -2.88
C PHE A 234 -16.20 -0.18 -2.71
N ALA A 235 -15.16 -0.32 -3.54
CA ALA A 235 -13.90 0.45 -3.56
C ALA A 235 -12.97 0.21 -2.36
N ILE A 236 -12.29 -0.94 -2.33
CA ILE A 236 -11.13 -1.22 -1.45
C ILE A 236 -10.08 -2.01 -2.23
N GLY A 237 -8.79 -1.72 -2.02
CA GLY A 237 -7.67 -2.59 -2.39
C GLY A 237 -6.73 -1.96 -3.44
N GLY A 238 -5.46 -1.76 -3.04
CA GLY A 238 -4.47 -0.93 -3.75
C GLY A 238 -3.89 0.22 -2.90
N GLY A 239 -4.22 0.27 -1.60
CA GLY A 239 -3.89 1.39 -0.71
C GLY A 239 -2.39 1.63 -0.45
N LEU A 240 -1.81 0.95 0.54
CA LEU A 240 -0.70 1.50 1.32
C LEU A 240 0.56 1.88 0.54
N ALA A 241 0.99 1.11 -0.46
CA ALA A 241 2.14 1.47 -1.30
C ALA A 241 1.84 2.65 -2.25
N ALA A 242 0.60 2.77 -2.74
CA ALA A 242 0.15 3.96 -3.45
C ALA A 242 0.01 5.14 -2.50
N VAL A 243 -0.48 4.93 -1.26
CA VAL A 243 -0.57 5.98 -0.23
C VAL A 243 0.80 6.54 0.08
N ALA A 244 1.80 5.70 0.35
CA ALA A 244 3.18 6.11 0.57
C ALA A 244 3.68 7.10 -0.50
N MET A 245 3.47 6.75 -1.76
CA MET A 245 4.03 7.41 -2.94
C MET A 245 3.10 8.48 -3.56
N THR A 246 1.84 8.56 -3.13
CA THR A 246 0.81 9.52 -3.60
C THR A 246 0.43 10.55 -2.52
N VAL A 247 0.76 10.29 -1.24
CA VAL A 247 0.82 11.32 -0.18
C VAL A 247 1.95 12.30 -0.46
N ALA A 248 3.10 11.79 -0.92
CA ALA A 248 4.22 12.58 -1.42
C ALA A 248 3.89 13.42 -2.68
N LEU A 249 2.62 13.45 -3.11
CA LEU A 249 2.23 13.77 -4.47
C LEU A 249 1.11 14.81 -4.60
N GLY A 250 0.04 14.69 -3.83
CA GLY A 250 -0.91 15.79 -3.67
C GLY A 250 -0.26 17.05 -3.09
N PHE A 251 0.80 16.85 -2.30
CA PHE A 251 1.52 17.93 -1.64
C PHE A 251 2.09 19.02 -2.58
N PHE A 252 2.61 18.63 -3.76
CA PHE A 252 3.39 19.55 -4.60
C PHE A 252 2.55 20.44 -5.53
N LEU A 253 1.23 20.27 -5.57
CA LEU A 253 0.36 20.92 -6.57
C LEU A 253 -0.51 22.06 -6.03
N PHE A 254 -0.66 22.22 -4.72
CA PHE A 254 -1.56 23.23 -4.12
C PHE A 254 -0.87 24.33 -3.29
N GLY A 255 0.45 24.27 -3.12
CA GLY A 255 1.23 25.28 -2.39
C GLY A 255 1.46 26.59 -3.14
N SER A 256 0.42 27.18 -3.75
CA SER A 256 0.46 28.55 -4.32
C SER A 256 -0.93 29.12 -4.63
N ASN A 257 -1.47 29.95 -3.73
CA ASN A 257 -2.05 31.25 -4.11
C ASN A 257 -2.17 32.19 -2.89
N SER A 258 -2.15 33.50 -3.10
CA SER A 258 -2.08 34.52 -2.03
C SER A 258 -3.21 35.55 -2.09
N GLY A 259 -3.70 35.99 -0.92
CA GLY A 259 -4.65 37.10 -0.75
C GLY A 259 -4.38 37.84 0.58
N GLU A 260 -4.62 39.15 0.63
CA GLU A 260 -4.01 40.03 1.63
C GLU A 260 -4.85 40.37 2.89
N LYS A 261 -4.14 40.97 3.87
CA LYS A 261 -4.49 41.47 5.22
C LYS A 261 -5.42 42.72 5.16
N PRO A 262 -5.87 43.41 6.26
CA PRO A 262 -5.45 43.38 7.70
C PRO A 262 -6.65 43.29 8.70
N THR A 263 -6.60 43.46 10.05
CA THR A 263 -5.78 44.28 10.98
C THR A 263 -5.62 43.69 12.41
N SER A 264 -4.53 44.07 13.10
CA SER A 264 -4.22 43.86 14.55
C SER A 264 -5.01 44.84 15.48
N PRO A 265 -4.79 44.95 16.83
CA PRO A 265 -3.89 44.25 17.80
C PRO A 265 -4.70 43.75 19.07
N ALA A 266 -4.25 43.58 20.33
CA ALA A 266 -3.01 43.82 21.09
C ALA A 266 -2.94 43.02 22.43
N GLY A 267 -1.72 42.78 22.97
CA GLY A 267 -1.46 42.49 24.41
C GLY A 267 -1.59 41.01 24.86
N GLY A 268 -0.86 40.52 25.87
CA GLY A 268 0.18 41.12 26.73
C GLY A 268 0.98 40.04 27.51
N ALA A 269 2.13 40.39 28.10
CA ALA A 269 3.12 39.42 28.62
C ALA A 269 3.05 39.15 30.14
N GLY A 270 3.57 38.00 30.61
CA GLY A 270 3.61 37.63 32.04
C GLY A 270 4.52 36.43 32.40
N GLN A 271 5.65 36.74 33.04
CA GLN A 271 6.68 35.88 33.68
C GLN A 271 6.06 34.89 34.72
N VAL A 272 6.50 33.64 35.01
CA VAL A 272 7.85 33.01 35.20
C VAL A 272 8.58 33.52 36.47
N PRO A 273 9.17 32.70 37.38
CA PRO A 273 8.94 31.31 37.87
C PRO A 273 8.86 31.32 39.44
N PRO A 274 9.54 30.49 40.30
CA PRO A 274 9.98 29.07 40.29
C PRO A 274 9.57 28.28 41.58
N THR A 275 10.32 27.20 41.90
CA THR A 275 10.45 26.48 43.21
C THR A 275 9.35 25.45 43.57
N GLY A 276 9.66 24.22 44.02
CA GLY A 276 10.95 23.51 44.08
C GLY A 276 10.93 22.24 44.94
N ALA A 277 12.11 21.63 45.13
CA ALA A 277 12.43 20.55 46.09
C ALA A 277 11.76 19.16 45.94
N GLN A 278 12.49 18.27 45.24
CA GLN A 278 12.82 16.88 45.62
C GLN A 278 12.10 16.21 46.83
N ARG A 279 11.73 14.93 46.63
CA ARG A 279 11.96 13.89 47.65
C ARG A 279 12.38 12.56 47.00
N GLN A 280 13.36 11.89 47.60
CA GLN A 280 13.96 10.63 47.13
C GLN A 280 13.62 9.48 48.09
N LEU A 281 13.43 8.28 47.52
CA LEU A 281 13.83 6.99 48.11
C LEU A 281 13.04 6.54 49.38
N PRO A 282 13.08 5.25 49.82
CA PRO A 282 14.11 4.24 49.58
C PRO A 282 13.67 2.90 48.97
N ALA A 283 14.64 1.99 48.85
CA ALA A 283 14.53 0.69 48.18
C ALA A 283 14.30 -0.48 49.17
N GLY A 284 13.90 -1.62 48.60
CA GLY A 284 14.07 -2.97 49.15
C GLY A 284 14.44 -3.91 48.00
N GLY A 285 15.17 -5.00 48.24
CA GLY A 285 15.67 -5.81 47.12
C GLY A 285 16.24 -7.19 47.46
N GLY A 286 16.67 -7.87 46.39
CA GLY A 286 17.26 -9.22 46.39
C GLY A 286 16.25 -10.35 46.23
N PRO A 287 16.71 -11.60 45.94
CA PRO A 287 18.10 -12.01 45.66
C PRO A 287 18.33 -12.48 44.21
N SER A 288 19.61 -12.57 43.81
CA SER A 288 20.06 -13.23 42.59
C SER A 288 20.21 -14.75 42.77
N GLY A 289 20.05 -15.51 41.68
CA GLY A 289 20.37 -16.93 41.63
C GLY A 289 20.77 -17.33 40.21
N GLU A 290 22.03 -17.75 40.03
CA GLU A 290 22.54 -18.20 38.74
C GLU A 290 22.12 -19.65 38.44
N SER A 291 21.81 -19.96 37.18
CA SER A 291 21.73 -21.33 36.68
C SER A 291 22.24 -21.37 35.24
N THR A 292 23.46 -21.88 35.08
CA THR A 292 24.16 -21.95 33.79
C THR A 292 23.83 -23.25 33.05
N LEU A 293 22.91 -23.18 32.09
CA LEU A 293 22.72 -24.21 31.06
C LEU A 293 23.12 -23.67 29.69
N ALA A 294 24.43 -23.64 29.45
CA ALA A 294 24.97 -23.32 28.15
C ALA A 294 24.71 -24.45 27.12
N ASN A 295 24.75 -24.05 25.85
CA ASN A 295 25.01 -24.87 24.65
C ASN A 295 23.82 -25.28 23.76
N ARG A 296 23.09 -24.28 23.26
CA ARG A 296 22.74 -24.25 21.83
C ARG A 296 23.54 -23.11 21.17
N LYS A 297 24.10 -23.36 19.98
CA LYS A 297 24.58 -22.29 19.11
C LYS A 297 23.38 -21.46 18.63
N PRO A 298 23.45 -20.13 18.62
CA PRO A 298 22.56 -19.31 17.81
C PRO A 298 22.83 -19.55 16.31
N ALA A 299 21.92 -19.05 15.47
CA ALA A 299 22.16 -18.93 14.03
C ALA A 299 23.18 -17.80 13.72
N ASN A 300 23.37 -17.47 12.45
CA ASN A 300 24.18 -16.32 12.07
C ASN A 300 23.48 -15.02 12.52
N ASP A 301 24.04 -14.31 13.50
CA ASP A 301 23.65 -12.93 13.81
C ASP A 301 23.91 -12.03 12.59
N VAL A 302 22.87 -11.35 12.10
CA VAL A 302 22.98 -10.35 11.03
C VAL A 302 22.59 -8.99 11.60
N GLY A 303 23.51 -8.41 12.38
CA GLY A 303 23.33 -7.10 13.01
C GLY A 303 22.33 -7.15 14.16
N ALA A 304 21.17 -6.50 13.98
CA ALA A 304 20.15 -6.33 15.03
C ALA A 304 19.05 -7.42 15.03
N PHE A 305 19.17 -8.45 14.18
CA PHE A 305 18.14 -9.47 13.96
C PHE A 305 18.67 -10.89 14.20
N GLU A 306 17.99 -11.65 15.05
CA GLU A 306 18.21 -13.10 15.21
C GLU A 306 17.48 -13.85 14.08
N VAL A 307 18.21 -14.52 13.19
CA VAL A 307 17.63 -15.25 12.05
C VAL A 307 17.20 -16.66 12.49
N VAL A 308 15.94 -16.81 12.87
CA VAL A 308 15.33 -18.09 13.25
C VAL A 308 14.75 -18.81 12.02
N ALA A 309 14.91 -20.14 11.96
CA ALA A 309 14.25 -20.98 10.97
C ALA A 309 12.76 -21.22 11.34
N ASP A 310 11.96 -20.18 11.20
CA ASP A 310 10.51 -20.18 11.43
C ASP A 310 9.80 -19.55 10.22
N ASP A 311 8.71 -20.17 9.75
CA ASP A 311 7.96 -19.69 8.59
C ASP A 311 6.83 -18.70 8.93
N THR A 312 6.57 -18.47 10.22
CA THR A 312 5.57 -17.50 10.70
C THR A 312 6.16 -16.12 10.99
N LEU A 313 7.43 -16.04 11.38
CA LEU A 313 8.09 -14.77 11.71
C LEU A 313 8.35 -13.92 10.46
N PRO A 314 8.22 -12.56 10.54
CA PRO A 314 8.53 -11.65 9.45
C PRO A 314 9.89 -11.93 8.81
N TRP A 315 9.98 -11.73 7.49
CA TRP A 315 11.24 -11.93 6.76
C TRP A 315 12.34 -10.99 7.27
N LEU A 316 13.60 -11.42 7.18
CA LEU A 316 14.74 -10.51 7.36
C LEU A 316 14.70 -9.40 6.28
N PRO A 317 14.73 -8.11 6.65
CA PRO A 317 14.77 -7.01 5.68
C PRO A 317 16.07 -7.03 4.85
N PRO A 318 16.08 -6.49 3.61
CA PRO A 318 17.24 -6.56 2.72
C PRO A 318 18.37 -5.61 3.14
N THR A 319 18.06 -4.62 3.99
CA THR A 319 19.02 -3.69 4.59
C THR A 319 18.76 -3.60 6.09
N SER A 320 19.84 -3.41 6.86
CA SER A 320 19.85 -3.34 8.32
C SER A 320 20.70 -2.16 8.82
N GLY A 321 20.44 -0.97 8.27
CA GLY A 321 21.11 0.25 8.67
C GLY A 321 20.67 0.77 10.05
N PRO A 322 21.34 1.81 10.57
CA PRO A 322 20.88 2.51 11.77
C PRO A 322 19.57 3.28 11.48
N PRO A 323 18.83 3.67 12.53
CA PRO A 323 17.67 4.54 12.37
C PRO A 323 18.00 5.87 11.67
N PRO A 324 17.02 6.50 10.98
CA PRO A 324 17.19 7.82 10.38
C PRO A 324 17.65 8.87 11.40
N THR A 325 18.59 9.73 10.99
CA THR A 325 19.04 10.87 11.80
C THR A 325 18.35 12.13 11.29
N PHE A 326 17.29 12.55 11.98
CA PHE A 326 16.49 13.70 11.56
C PHE A 326 17.32 15.00 11.56
N ARG A 327 17.07 15.86 10.57
CA ARG A 327 17.75 17.15 10.39
C ARG A 327 16.70 18.23 10.21
N TYR A 328 16.84 19.34 10.93
CA TYR A 328 15.94 20.50 10.82
C TYR A 328 14.43 20.19 10.97
N LEU A 329 14.08 19.12 11.71
CA LEU A 329 12.71 18.61 11.81
C LEU A 329 11.79 19.58 12.61
N PRO A 330 10.68 20.06 12.02
CA PRO A 330 9.70 20.90 12.70
C PRO A 330 9.08 20.25 13.94
N ARG A 331 8.95 21.04 15.00
CA ARG A 331 8.26 20.67 16.24
C ARG A 331 6.76 20.58 15.98
N GLY A 332 6.24 19.37 15.86
CA GLY A 332 4.83 19.12 15.57
C GLY A 332 4.60 18.18 14.38
N SER A 333 5.65 17.84 13.62
CA SER A 333 5.61 16.87 12.51
C SER A 333 4.70 15.66 12.81
N GLN A 334 3.52 15.58 12.19
CA GLN A 334 2.54 14.50 12.32
C GLN A 334 2.80 13.35 11.33
N LEU A 335 3.58 13.63 10.27
CA LEU A 335 3.94 12.70 9.22
C LEU A 335 5.36 13.02 8.70
N ILE A 336 6.16 11.99 8.41
CA ILE A 336 7.55 12.11 7.95
C ILE A 336 7.81 11.06 6.85
N LEU A 337 8.44 11.49 5.76
CA LEU A 337 8.95 10.68 4.66
C LEU A 337 10.48 10.75 4.69
N GLU A 338 11.12 9.59 4.70
CA GLU A 338 12.55 9.41 4.51
C GLU A 338 12.76 8.67 3.18
N ALA A 339 13.63 9.18 2.31
CA ALA A 339 13.91 8.56 1.01
C ALA A 339 15.38 8.71 0.62
N ARG A 340 15.82 7.85 -0.30
CA ARG A 340 17.16 7.90 -0.91
C ARG A 340 17.05 8.02 -2.43
N PRO A 341 16.64 9.17 -2.99
CA PRO A 341 16.28 9.28 -4.40
C PRO A 341 17.41 8.86 -5.35
N ALA A 342 18.65 9.27 -5.06
CA ALA A 342 19.83 8.91 -5.86
C ALA A 342 20.33 7.47 -5.67
N ALA A 343 19.72 6.68 -4.78
CA ALA A 343 19.91 5.22 -4.72
C ALA A 343 18.75 4.53 -5.44
N LEU A 344 17.50 4.92 -5.15
CA LEU A 344 16.29 4.44 -5.82
C LEU A 344 16.39 4.55 -7.35
N LEU A 345 16.82 5.71 -7.88
CA LEU A 345 16.97 5.95 -9.33
C LEU A 345 18.19 5.24 -9.96
N ALA A 346 19.13 4.74 -9.15
CA ALA A 346 20.22 3.89 -9.63
C ALA A 346 19.72 2.46 -9.96
N THR A 347 18.59 2.04 -9.40
CA THR A 347 17.95 0.73 -9.66
C THR A 347 17.17 0.73 -10.97
N ALA A 348 17.01 -0.45 -11.58
CA ALA A 348 16.21 -0.59 -12.79
C ALA A 348 14.71 -0.32 -12.53
N ASP A 349 14.18 -0.77 -11.39
CA ASP A 349 12.77 -0.59 -11.00
C ASP A 349 12.45 0.88 -10.70
N GLY A 350 13.32 1.58 -9.95
CA GLY A 350 13.16 3.01 -9.66
C GLY A 350 13.24 3.91 -10.88
N ARG A 351 14.01 3.55 -11.93
CA ARG A 351 13.94 4.24 -13.22
C ARG A 351 12.58 4.07 -13.90
N LEU A 352 11.97 2.89 -13.83
CA LEU A 352 10.63 2.65 -14.38
C LEU A 352 9.55 3.40 -13.60
N ILE A 353 9.69 3.55 -12.27
CA ILE A 353 8.85 4.45 -11.46
C ILE A 353 8.97 5.90 -11.95
N ARG A 354 10.18 6.42 -12.20
CA ARG A 354 10.41 7.77 -12.73
C ARG A 354 9.93 7.95 -14.18
N GLN A 355 9.94 6.88 -14.98
CA GLN A 355 9.51 6.85 -16.38
C GLN A 355 7.99 6.59 -16.56
N ALA A 356 7.22 6.48 -15.47
CA ALA A 356 5.75 6.46 -15.51
C ALA A 356 5.18 7.84 -15.89
N GLY A 357 5.39 8.23 -17.16
CA GLY A 357 5.08 9.55 -17.71
C GLY A 357 3.60 9.93 -17.62
N ASP A 358 3.35 11.23 -17.59
CA ASP A 358 2.06 11.92 -17.38
C ASP A 358 1.28 11.55 -16.11
N SER A 359 1.69 10.51 -15.37
CA SER A 359 1.19 10.26 -14.02
C SER A 359 1.54 11.44 -13.11
N PRO A 360 0.74 11.72 -12.06
CA PRO A 360 1.05 12.76 -11.10
C PRO A 360 2.48 12.63 -10.56
N LEU A 361 3.02 11.40 -10.38
CA LEU A 361 4.31 11.09 -9.75
C LEU A 361 5.48 11.86 -10.37
N ALA A 362 5.48 11.99 -11.70
CA ALA A 362 6.48 12.76 -12.43
C ALA A 362 6.49 14.26 -12.04
N ASN A 363 5.32 14.82 -11.68
CA ASN A 363 5.15 16.23 -11.33
C ASN A 363 5.67 16.55 -9.93
N ALA A 364 5.47 15.69 -8.92
CA ALA A 364 6.13 15.91 -7.61
C ALA A 364 7.64 15.71 -7.70
N CYS A 365 8.14 14.75 -8.49
CA CYS A 365 9.57 14.64 -8.72
C CYS A 365 10.14 15.95 -9.33
N ALA A 366 9.49 16.51 -10.36
CA ALA A 366 9.90 17.79 -10.93
C ALA A 366 9.77 18.98 -9.96
N ALA A 367 8.75 18.99 -9.10
CA ALA A 367 8.53 20.04 -8.12
C ALA A 367 9.52 19.97 -6.93
N LEU A 368 9.89 18.76 -6.49
CA LEU A 368 11.00 18.49 -5.57
C LEU A 368 12.32 19.02 -6.16
N GLU A 369 12.62 18.66 -7.42
CA GLU A 369 13.84 19.11 -8.11
C GLU A 369 13.89 20.64 -8.23
N ARG A 370 12.75 21.30 -8.49
CA ARG A 370 12.64 22.78 -8.48
C ARG A 370 12.90 23.39 -7.10
N LEU A 371 12.27 22.84 -6.06
CA LEU A 371 12.33 23.38 -4.70
C LEU A 371 13.70 23.16 -4.06
N VAL A 372 14.24 21.95 -4.14
CA VAL A 372 15.60 21.63 -3.65
C VAL A 372 16.68 22.26 -4.53
N GLY A 373 16.43 22.43 -5.83
CA GLY A 373 17.33 23.11 -6.78
C GLY A 373 18.35 22.19 -7.47
N VAL A 374 18.29 20.87 -7.23
CA VAL A 374 19.16 19.86 -7.86
C VAL A 374 18.34 18.63 -8.30
N PRO A 375 18.78 17.88 -9.34
CA PRO A 375 18.09 16.67 -9.77
C PRO A 375 18.11 15.60 -8.67
N LEU A 376 17.02 14.83 -8.54
CA LEU A 376 16.89 13.79 -7.49
C LEU A 376 17.97 12.69 -7.59
N GLU A 377 18.54 12.47 -8.79
CA GLU A 377 19.69 11.59 -9.02
C GLU A 377 20.98 12.03 -8.28
N SER A 378 21.02 13.27 -7.79
CA SER A 378 22.11 13.81 -6.96
C SER A 378 21.79 13.90 -5.46
N VAL A 379 20.53 13.66 -5.05
CA VAL A 379 20.07 13.72 -3.66
C VAL A 379 20.25 12.35 -3.00
N GLU A 380 21.23 12.21 -2.11
CA GLU A 380 21.51 10.96 -1.42
C GLU A 380 20.42 10.60 -0.40
N GLN A 381 19.91 11.61 0.30
CA GLN A 381 18.95 11.49 1.41
C GLN A 381 17.95 12.66 1.34
N LEU A 382 16.67 12.37 1.57
CA LEU A 382 15.56 13.32 1.48
C LEU A 382 14.60 13.05 2.64
N GLN A 383 14.47 14.01 3.55
CA GLN A 383 13.47 14.05 4.61
C GLN A 383 12.38 15.05 4.19
N VAL A 384 11.11 14.64 4.16
CA VAL A 384 9.96 15.55 4.01
C VAL A 384 9.04 15.33 5.20
N CYS A 385 8.54 16.41 5.82
CA CYS A 385 7.78 16.33 7.05
C CYS A 385 6.61 17.30 7.03
N TRP A 386 5.47 16.86 7.55
CA TRP A 386 4.19 17.58 7.49
C TRP A 386 3.56 17.74 8.87
N GLN A 387 2.89 18.86 9.09
CA GLN A 387 2.14 19.16 10.31
C GLN A 387 0.96 20.09 10.02
N ALA A 388 -0.02 20.15 10.90
CA ALA A 388 -1.07 21.16 10.90
C ALA A 388 -0.53 22.53 11.37
N ALA A 389 -0.95 23.60 10.71
CA ALA A 389 -0.94 24.95 11.26
C ALA A 389 -2.10 25.16 12.24
N ALA A 390 -2.08 26.29 12.97
CA ALA A 390 -3.11 26.65 13.94
C ALA A 390 -4.51 26.93 13.33
N ASP A 391 -4.59 27.08 12.00
CA ASP A 391 -5.82 27.20 11.21
C ASP A 391 -6.25 25.88 10.53
N GLY A 392 -5.56 24.78 10.81
CA GLY A 392 -5.79 23.47 10.20
C GLY A 392 -5.22 23.33 8.77
N GLN A 393 -4.50 24.32 8.24
CA GLN A 393 -3.82 24.18 6.95
C GLN A 393 -2.54 23.33 7.08
N PRO A 394 -2.23 22.46 6.10
CA PRO A 394 -1.06 21.59 6.16
C PRO A 394 0.23 22.35 5.79
N LEU A 395 1.14 22.44 6.74
CA LEU A 395 2.52 22.91 6.55
C LEU A 395 3.45 21.74 6.21
N ALA A 396 4.57 22.05 5.56
CA ALA A 396 5.69 21.11 5.45
C ALA A 396 7.05 21.79 5.43
N ALA A 397 8.07 21.00 5.78
CA ALA A 397 9.46 21.29 5.46
C ALA A 397 10.10 20.09 4.74
N ILE A 398 11.10 20.41 3.92
CA ILE A 398 11.95 19.48 3.17
C ILE A 398 13.38 19.72 3.64
N TRP A 399 14.10 18.65 3.95
CA TRP A 399 15.56 18.64 4.04
C TRP A 399 16.10 17.64 3.02
N ALA A 400 17.12 18.04 2.27
CA ALA A 400 17.77 17.19 1.29
C ALA A 400 19.29 17.29 1.45
N ARG A 401 19.98 16.15 1.35
CA ARG A 401 21.44 16.08 1.29
C ARG A 401 21.91 15.58 -0.07
N ARG A 402 22.80 16.35 -0.69
CA ARG A 402 23.46 16.05 -1.95
C ARG A 402 24.57 15.00 -1.75
N LYS A 403 24.84 14.20 -2.79
CA LYS A 403 26.08 13.40 -2.88
C LYS A 403 27.27 14.34 -3.15
N LYS A 404 28.29 14.38 -2.28
CA LYS A 404 29.59 14.97 -2.64
C LYS A 404 30.14 14.29 -3.90
N SER A 405 30.60 15.09 -4.86
CA SER A 405 31.31 14.59 -6.04
C SER A 405 32.62 13.91 -5.64
N ALA A 406 33.09 12.93 -6.42
CA ALA A 406 34.38 12.29 -6.18
C ALA A 406 35.56 13.29 -6.22
N ALA A 407 35.42 14.42 -6.94
CA ALA A 407 36.41 15.50 -6.98
C ALA A 407 36.26 16.52 -5.82
N GLU A 408 35.09 16.56 -5.18
CA GLU A 408 34.82 17.40 -4.00
C GLU A 408 35.28 16.66 -2.73
N ALA A 409 34.95 15.36 -2.61
CA ALA A 409 35.40 14.47 -1.54
C ALA A 409 36.91 14.16 -1.55
N SER A 410 37.64 14.56 -2.60
CA SER A 410 39.11 14.48 -2.67
C SER A 410 39.83 15.80 -2.40
N ARG A 411 39.10 16.88 -2.09
CA ARG A 411 39.69 18.07 -1.44
C ARG A 411 39.87 17.73 0.04
N PRO A 412 40.97 18.17 0.69
CA PRO A 412 41.01 18.17 2.15
C PRO A 412 39.92 19.11 2.68
N ASP A 413 39.24 18.73 3.77
CA ASP A 413 38.30 19.63 4.45
C ASP A 413 39.06 20.91 4.84
N SER A 414 38.70 22.04 4.24
CA SER A 414 39.30 23.33 4.53
C SER A 414 38.71 23.88 5.81
N THR A 415 39.19 23.38 6.95
CA THR A 415 38.79 23.78 8.31
C THR A 415 39.26 25.20 8.65
N GLU A 416 38.62 26.19 8.02
CA GLU A 416 38.64 27.60 8.42
C GLU A 416 37.34 28.28 7.94
N ALA A 417 36.21 27.60 8.17
CA ALA A 417 34.91 28.26 8.19
C ALA A 417 34.88 29.19 9.41
N ASP A 418 34.90 30.50 9.15
CA ASP A 418 34.84 31.52 10.20
C ASP A 418 33.50 31.40 10.96
N GLY A 419 33.54 31.46 12.29
CA GLY A 419 32.53 30.86 13.17
C GLY A 419 31.19 31.61 13.22
N GLN A 420 30.41 31.54 12.13
CA GLN A 420 29.07 32.08 12.03
C GLN A 420 28.05 31.12 12.69
N PRO A 421 27.00 31.62 13.38
CA PRO A 421 25.98 30.77 13.97
C PRO A 421 25.04 30.20 12.90
N ALA A 422 24.67 28.92 13.03
CA ALA A 422 23.75 28.23 12.12
C ALA A 422 22.37 28.88 12.00
N GLY A 423 21.98 29.73 12.97
CA GLY A 423 20.75 30.54 12.94
C GLY A 423 20.80 31.82 12.10
N SER A 424 21.70 31.94 11.11
CA SER A 424 21.76 33.10 10.21
C SER A 424 20.72 33.00 9.08
N ASN A 425 20.20 34.16 8.64
CA ASN A 425 19.30 34.27 7.49
C ASN A 425 20.05 34.49 6.16
N GLU A 426 21.36 34.30 6.14
CA GLU A 426 22.15 34.34 4.90
C GLU A 426 21.93 33.03 4.10
N GLY A 427 21.99 33.11 2.77
CA GLY A 427 21.70 31.95 1.91
C GLY A 427 20.20 31.59 1.78
N VAL A 428 19.28 32.46 2.19
CA VAL A 428 17.82 32.29 1.99
C VAL A 428 17.37 32.84 0.62
N GLU A 429 16.59 32.06 -0.12
CA GLU A 429 16.09 32.33 -1.47
C GLU A 429 14.56 32.16 -1.51
N ASP A 430 13.82 33.12 -2.09
CA ASP A 430 12.36 33.02 -2.30
C ASP A 430 12.04 32.32 -3.63
N LEU A 431 11.16 31.32 -3.55
CA LEU A 431 10.71 30.46 -4.66
C LEU A 431 9.20 30.60 -4.94
N GLY A 432 8.57 31.69 -4.46
CA GLY A 432 7.18 32.06 -4.73
C GLY A 432 6.20 31.42 -3.76
N GLY A 433 6.28 31.79 -2.48
CA GLY A 433 5.50 31.18 -1.38
C GLY A 433 6.20 30.02 -0.67
N TRP A 434 7.41 29.69 -1.14
CA TRP A 434 8.36 28.77 -0.52
C TRP A 434 9.69 29.50 -0.35
N SER A 435 10.45 29.17 0.69
CA SER A 435 11.80 29.67 0.87
C SER A 435 12.77 28.50 0.97
N ARG A 436 13.87 28.57 0.20
CA ARG A 436 15.01 27.66 0.26
C ARG A 436 16.12 28.30 1.10
N TRP A 437 16.85 27.47 1.85
CA TRP A 437 18.01 27.87 2.64
C TRP A 437 19.12 26.83 2.52
N GLN A 438 20.36 27.30 2.48
CA GLN A 438 21.57 26.48 2.55
C GLN A 438 22.27 26.77 3.88
N PRO A 439 22.33 25.83 4.83
CA PRO A 439 22.98 26.07 6.12
C PRO A 439 24.48 26.34 5.93
N PRO A 440 25.06 27.39 6.53
CA PRO A 440 26.45 27.78 6.28
C PRO A 440 27.44 26.69 6.71
N ASP A 441 27.19 26.01 7.83
CA ASP A 441 28.03 24.92 8.37
C ASP A 441 27.95 23.61 7.57
N ALA A 442 27.08 23.54 6.55
CA ALA A 442 26.82 22.31 5.78
C ALA A 442 27.64 22.21 4.48
N ASP A 443 28.64 23.07 4.24
CA ASP A 443 29.59 22.98 3.12
C ASP A 443 28.92 22.92 1.71
N GLY A 444 27.68 23.42 1.61
CA GLY A 444 26.83 23.36 0.40
C GLY A 444 26.19 21.99 0.11
N ASP A 445 26.34 20.99 0.98
CA ASP A 445 25.78 19.64 0.82
C ASP A 445 24.29 19.55 1.18
N GLU A 446 23.84 20.33 2.18
CA GLU A 446 22.47 20.26 2.72
C GLU A 446 21.62 21.46 2.28
N VAL A 447 20.35 21.19 1.97
CA VAL A 447 19.35 22.20 1.57
C VAL A 447 18.09 22.00 2.40
N VAL A 448 17.55 23.10 2.94
CA VAL A 448 16.27 23.14 3.65
C VAL A 448 15.27 23.96 2.84
N VAL A 449 14.02 23.53 2.74
CA VAL A 449 12.95 24.26 2.06
C VAL A 449 11.66 24.18 2.86
N ALA A 450 11.02 25.30 3.17
CA ALA A 450 9.75 25.36 3.90
C ALA A 450 8.93 26.59 3.47
N SER A 451 7.73 26.79 4.03
CA SER A 451 7.06 28.09 3.93
C SER A 451 7.88 29.17 4.67
N PRO A 452 7.83 30.46 4.29
CA PRO A 452 8.71 31.49 4.85
C PRO A 452 8.68 31.58 6.39
N ASP A 453 7.49 31.55 6.98
CA ASP A 453 7.34 31.62 8.44
C ASP A 453 7.90 30.36 9.15
N LEU A 454 7.64 29.16 8.61
CA LEU A 454 8.15 27.91 9.16
C LEU A 454 9.68 27.80 9.00
N LEU A 455 10.23 28.27 7.88
CA LEU A 455 11.68 28.34 7.69
C LEU A 455 12.34 29.25 8.74
N GLN A 456 11.70 30.38 9.06
CA GLN A 456 12.17 31.27 10.13
C GLN A 456 12.06 30.64 11.53
N GLU A 457 11.24 29.61 11.76
CA GLU A 457 11.27 28.83 13.00
C GLU A 457 12.38 27.77 12.98
N ILE A 458 12.58 27.12 11.84
CA ILE A 458 13.63 26.12 11.63
C ILE A 458 15.03 26.73 11.80
N ILE A 459 15.31 27.88 11.18
CA ILE A 459 16.61 28.57 11.29
C ILE A 459 16.89 28.97 12.76
N LYS A 460 15.90 29.49 13.48
CA LYS A 460 16.02 29.79 14.93
C LYS A 460 16.23 28.56 15.81
N ALA A 461 16.00 27.36 15.27
CA ALA A 461 16.18 26.08 15.94
C ALA A 461 17.30 25.23 15.31
N ALA A 462 18.13 25.80 14.41
CA ALA A 462 19.16 25.06 13.68
C ALA A 462 20.17 24.36 14.59
N ASP A 463 20.58 25.02 15.68
CA ASP A 463 21.50 24.49 16.69
C ASP A 463 20.86 23.48 17.66
N ALA A 464 19.54 23.24 17.58
CA ALA A 464 18.82 22.35 18.49
C ALA A 464 18.69 20.93 17.91
N GLU A 465 18.98 19.91 18.73
CA GLU A 465 18.83 18.51 18.33
C GLU A 465 17.37 18.21 17.90
N PRO A 466 17.11 17.70 16.68
CA PRO A 466 15.75 17.45 16.20
C PRO A 466 15.08 16.28 16.94
N VAL A 467 13.96 16.57 17.62
CA VAL A 467 13.29 15.62 18.52
C VAL A 467 12.04 15.01 17.88
N LEU A 468 12.09 13.71 17.57
CA LEU A 468 10.94 12.95 17.07
C LEU A 468 9.75 12.95 18.07
N PRO A 469 8.48 13.09 17.62
CA PRO A 469 7.30 13.03 18.48
C PRO A 469 7.19 11.72 19.28
N ARG A 470 6.64 11.80 20.50
CA ARG A 470 6.59 10.66 21.44
C ARG A 470 5.87 9.43 20.88
N SER A 471 4.79 9.63 20.12
CA SER A 471 4.00 8.57 19.47
C SER A 471 4.77 7.80 18.39
N MET A 472 5.76 8.41 17.74
CA MET A 472 6.52 7.78 16.65
C MET A 472 7.81 7.09 17.12
N ARG A 473 8.33 7.45 18.31
CA ARG A 473 9.57 6.85 18.86
C ARG A 473 9.55 5.31 18.93
N PRO A 474 8.43 4.63 19.25
CA PRO A 474 8.41 3.17 19.24
C PRO A 474 8.62 2.53 17.86
N LEU A 475 8.47 3.29 16.75
CA LEU A 475 8.80 2.83 15.39
C LEU A 475 10.31 2.80 15.10
N LEU A 476 11.14 3.56 15.85
CA LEU A 476 12.58 3.69 15.59
C LEU A 476 13.35 2.35 15.39
N PRO A 477 13.02 1.21 16.03
CA PRO A 477 13.70 -0.06 15.79
C PRO A 477 13.49 -0.67 14.40
N VAL A 478 12.44 -0.27 13.66
CA VAL A 478 12.13 -0.75 12.30
C VAL A 478 12.32 0.31 11.22
N LEU A 479 12.58 1.57 11.59
CA LEU A 479 13.01 2.58 10.63
C LEU A 479 14.49 2.35 10.27
N ASP A 480 14.76 2.10 8.99
CA ASP A 480 16.11 1.87 8.47
C ASP A 480 16.53 2.98 7.50
N ARG A 481 17.62 3.68 7.82
CA ARG A 481 18.19 4.76 6.98
C ARG A 481 18.72 4.27 5.61
N GLN A 482 19.01 2.98 5.45
CA GLN A 482 19.48 2.41 4.18
C GLN A 482 18.35 2.08 3.20
N ARG A 483 17.10 1.94 3.71
CA ARG A 483 15.89 1.69 2.93
C ARG A 483 15.72 2.76 1.82
N HIS A 484 15.17 2.41 0.67
CA HIS A 484 15.04 3.39 -0.44
C HIS A 484 13.93 4.42 -0.19
N PHE A 485 12.90 4.02 0.56
CA PHE A 485 11.77 4.86 0.91
C PHE A 485 11.10 4.34 2.19
N THR A 486 10.73 5.25 3.09
CA THR A 486 9.95 4.99 4.31
C THR A 486 9.03 6.20 4.60
N LEU A 487 7.70 6.02 4.56
CA LEU A 487 6.74 7.01 5.06
C LEU A 487 6.21 6.53 6.41
N PHE A 488 6.24 7.37 7.44
CA PHE A 488 5.75 7.04 8.77
C PHE A 488 5.15 8.26 9.50
N GLY A 489 4.22 8.02 10.41
CA GLY A 489 3.51 9.07 11.13
C GLY A 489 2.23 8.60 11.78
N SER A 490 1.38 9.54 12.20
CA SER A 490 0.06 9.20 12.74
C SER A 490 -0.97 9.01 11.59
N PRO A 491 -1.67 7.86 11.51
CA PRO A 491 -2.71 7.63 10.50
C PRO A 491 -3.84 8.67 10.53
N HIS A 492 -4.15 9.18 11.73
CA HIS A 492 -5.18 10.21 11.96
C HIS A 492 -4.94 11.51 11.19
N TYR A 493 -3.68 11.83 10.87
CA TYR A 493 -3.35 13.00 10.06
C TYR A 493 -4.08 12.98 8.70
N PHE A 494 -4.23 11.80 8.09
CA PHE A 494 -4.93 11.65 6.81
C PHE A 494 -6.45 11.73 6.91
N VAL A 495 -7.02 11.53 8.11
CA VAL A 495 -8.45 11.61 8.37
C VAL A 495 -8.87 13.07 8.62
N HIS A 496 -8.03 13.83 9.33
CA HIS A 496 -8.26 15.22 9.76
C HIS A 496 -7.40 16.23 8.97
N ASP A 497 -6.44 16.90 9.60
CA ASP A 497 -5.71 18.08 9.07
C ASP A 497 -5.05 17.83 7.71
N GLY A 498 -4.34 16.70 7.59
CA GLY A 498 -3.66 16.24 6.37
C GLY A 498 -4.58 15.66 5.30
N ARG A 499 -5.91 15.57 5.53
CA ARG A 499 -6.88 15.12 4.51
C ARG A 499 -6.83 16.00 3.26
N GLN A 500 -6.55 17.31 3.43
CA GLN A 500 -6.41 18.27 2.33
C GLN A 500 -5.16 18.01 1.45
N LEU A 501 -4.19 17.20 1.90
CA LEU A 501 -3.00 16.83 1.13
C LEU A 501 -3.24 15.65 0.17
N LEU A 502 -4.36 14.95 0.32
CA LEU A 502 -4.66 13.77 -0.47
C LEU A 502 -5.35 14.17 -1.78
N PRO A 503 -4.83 13.76 -2.95
CA PRO A 503 -5.56 13.91 -4.21
C PRO A 503 -6.97 13.29 -4.09
N PRO A 504 -8.02 13.83 -4.75
CA PRO A 504 -9.38 13.32 -4.61
C PRO A 504 -9.53 11.81 -4.88
N ALA A 505 -8.70 11.24 -5.76
CA ALA A 505 -8.62 9.81 -6.05
C ALA A 505 -8.17 8.93 -4.86
N MET A 506 -7.54 9.52 -3.85
CA MET A 506 -7.06 8.84 -2.66
C MET A 506 -8.07 8.80 -1.51
N LEU A 507 -9.03 9.72 -1.47
CA LEU A 507 -9.98 9.81 -0.36
C LEU A 507 -10.76 8.50 -0.08
N PRO A 508 -11.11 7.66 -1.08
CA PRO A 508 -11.72 6.34 -0.84
C PRO A 508 -10.81 5.30 -0.14
N LEU A 509 -9.52 5.59 0.08
CA LEU A 509 -8.59 4.72 0.78
C LEU A 509 -8.51 4.99 2.29
N LEU A 510 -9.15 6.05 2.79
CA LEU A 510 -9.10 6.44 4.19
C LEU A 510 -9.82 5.46 5.11
N ASP A 511 -11.14 5.28 4.97
CA ASP A 511 -11.88 4.32 5.80
C ASP A 511 -11.39 2.86 5.63
N PRO A 512 -10.81 2.42 4.50
CA PRO A 512 -10.04 1.16 4.44
C PRO A 512 -8.75 1.13 5.26
N LEU A 513 -7.97 2.21 5.29
CA LEU A 513 -6.74 2.32 6.09
C LEU A 513 -7.06 2.35 7.58
N GLU A 514 -8.09 3.10 7.97
CA GLU A 514 -8.64 3.16 9.32
C GLU A 514 -9.17 1.78 9.77
N ARG A 515 -9.92 1.06 8.92
CA ARG A 515 -10.35 -0.32 9.21
C ARG A 515 -9.21 -1.34 9.20
N LEU A 516 -8.06 -1.05 8.60
CA LEU A 516 -6.87 -1.90 8.65
C LEU A 516 -6.08 -1.69 9.96
N LEU A 517 -6.01 -0.46 10.45
CA LEU A 517 -5.20 -0.05 11.60
C LEU A 517 -5.95 0.05 12.93
N GLY A 518 -7.26 0.26 12.90
CA GLY A 518 -8.04 0.71 14.05
C GLY A 518 -7.99 2.24 14.22
N ALA A 519 -9.05 2.79 14.82
CA ALA A 519 -9.21 4.23 15.07
C ALA A 519 -8.41 4.75 16.29
N ASP A 520 -7.48 3.94 16.81
CA ASP A 520 -6.63 4.24 17.97
C ASP A 520 -5.13 4.00 17.69
N CYS A 521 -4.75 3.74 16.43
CA CYS A 521 -3.38 3.42 16.03
C CYS A 521 -2.44 4.64 16.19
N PRO A 522 -1.51 4.68 17.17
CA PRO A 522 -0.80 5.91 17.52
C PRO A 522 0.15 6.40 16.41
N ALA A 523 0.85 5.45 15.77
CA ALA A 523 1.70 5.68 14.62
C ALA A 523 1.89 4.39 13.79
N ALA A 524 2.11 4.56 12.49
CA ALA A 524 2.44 3.48 11.56
C ALA A 524 3.56 3.93 10.59
N ALA A 525 4.20 2.95 9.95
CA ALA A 525 5.23 3.12 8.93
C ALA A 525 4.98 2.17 7.75
N VAL A 526 5.30 2.63 6.54
CA VAL A 526 5.32 1.83 5.31
C VAL A 526 6.66 2.10 4.61
N SER A 527 7.41 1.03 4.32
CA SER A 527 8.76 1.10 3.77
C SER A 527 8.91 0.18 2.57
N PHE A 528 9.78 0.55 1.63
CA PHE A 528 10.13 -0.30 0.49
C PHE A 528 11.60 -0.20 0.09
N HIS A 529 12.12 -1.32 -0.40
CA HIS A 529 13.43 -1.41 -1.02
C HIS A 529 13.28 -2.14 -2.36
N LEU A 530 13.91 -1.61 -3.41
CA LEU A 530 13.85 -2.16 -4.76
C LEU A 530 15.27 -2.50 -5.16
N ASP A 531 15.56 -3.76 -5.47
CA ASP A 531 16.89 -4.21 -5.91
C ASP A 531 16.74 -5.46 -6.82
N GLU A 532 17.43 -6.57 -6.57
CA GLU A 532 17.14 -7.88 -7.18
C GLU A 532 15.72 -8.39 -6.85
N ARG A 533 15.12 -7.87 -5.78
CA ARG A 533 13.73 -8.14 -5.35
C ARG A 533 13.07 -6.84 -4.91
N THR A 534 11.74 -6.79 -5.01
CA THR A 534 10.94 -5.74 -4.38
C THR A 534 10.60 -6.19 -2.96
N TYR A 535 11.15 -5.52 -1.94
CA TYR A 535 10.77 -5.71 -0.55
C TYR A 535 9.74 -4.65 -0.14
N LEU A 536 8.63 -5.10 0.46
CA LEU A 536 7.60 -4.24 1.03
C LEU A 536 7.43 -4.57 2.51
N GLU A 537 7.32 -3.54 3.34
CA GLU A 537 7.23 -3.63 4.79
C GLU A 537 6.21 -2.61 5.30
N PHE A 538 5.39 -3.06 6.24
CA PHE A 538 4.43 -2.26 6.96
C PHE A 538 4.58 -2.53 8.46
N ALA A 539 4.61 -1.48 9.27
CA ALA A 539 4.74 -1.59 10.70
C ALA A 539 3.72 -0.66 11.39
N ALA A 540 3.06 -1.14 12.43
CA ALA A 540 2.02 -0.39 13.13
C ALA A 540 2.11 -0.63 14.64
N LEU A 541 1.87 0.43 15.42
CA LEU A 541 1.79 0.33 16.86
C LEU A 541 0.39 -0.08 17.29
N GLY A 542 0.31 -1.03 18.22
CA GLY A 542 -0.92 -1.37 18.92
C GLY A 542 -1.52 -0.15 19.64
N PRO A 543 -2.85 -0.08 19.76
CA PRO A 543 -3.51 0.96 20.54
C PRO A 543 -3.16 0.84 22.04
N PRO A 544 -3.21 1.93 22.83
CA PRO A 544 -2.90 1.89 24.27
C PRO A 544 -3.88 1.04 25.09
N VAL A 545 -5.05 0.73 24.52
CA VAL A 545 -6.08 -0.14 25.09
C VAL A 545 -6.44 -1.18 24.02
N GLY A 546 -6.25 -2.46 24.34
CA GLY A 546 -6.30 -3.57 23.39
C GLY A 546 -5.02 -4.39 23.48
N SER A 547 -4.82 -5.32 22.55
CA SER A 547 -3.59 -6.11 22.45
C SER A 547 -2.98 -6.03 21.04
N ALA A 548 -1.65 -6.01 20.95
CA ALA A 548 -0.95 -6.10 19.65
C ALA A 548 -1.32 -7.37 18.84
N ARG A 549 -1.85 -8.40 19.51
CA ARG A 549 -2.38 -9.63 18.89
C ARG A 549 -3.68 -9.40 18.13
N GLU A 550 -4.52 -8.45 18.55
CA GLU A 550 -5.73 -8.08 17.81
C GLU A 550 -5.37 -7.32 16.53
N LEU A 551 -4.42 -6.38 16.62
CA LEU A 551 -3.84 -5.69 15.46
C LEU A 551 -3.14 -6.67 14.50
N GLU A 552 -2.35 -7.63 15.00
CA GLU A 552 -1.76 -8.72 14.22
C GLU A 552 -2.83 -9.53 13.44
N SER A 553 -3.93 -9.91 14.10
CA SER A 553 -5.07 -10.56 13.45
C SER A 553 -5.77 -9.65 12.43
N GLN A 554 -5.91 -8.36 12.73
CA GLN A 554 -6.58 -7.37 11.90
C GLN A 554 -5.79 -7.06 10.63
N LEU A 555 -4.46 -6.89 10.74
CA LEU A 555 -3.55 -6.74 9.61
C LEU A 555 -3.51 -8.00 8.76
N SER A 556 -3.37 -9.18 9.37
CA SER A 556 -3.36 -10.47 8.64
C SER A 556 -4.64 -10.68 7.81
N LYS A 557 -5.82 -10.46 8.41
CA LYS A 557 -7.13 -10.52 7.71
C LYS A 557 -7.30 -9.38 6.70
N GLY A 558 -6.80 -8.20 7.03
CA GLY A 558 -6.87 -7.01 6.20
C GLY A 558 -6.12 -7.19 4.89
N PHE A 559 -4.84 -7.57 4.97
CA PHE A 559 -3.97 -7.80 3.82
C PHE A 559 -4.43 -9.00 2.96
N SER A 560 -4.80 -10.14 3.57
CA SER A 560 -5.33 -11.30 2.80
C SER A 560 -6.67 -10.99 2.11
N SER A 561 -7.49 -10.08 2.65
CA SER A 561 -8.71 -9.64 1.97
C SER A 561 -8.50 -8.64 0.82
N LEU A 562 -7.28 -8.10 0.62
CA LEU A 562 -7.03 -7.08 -0.42
C LEU A 562 -7.21 -7.59 -1.86
N PRO A 563 -6.68 -8.77 -2.26
CA PRO A 563 -6.73 -9.17 -3.66
C PRO A 563 -8.16 -9.45 -4.14
N ASP A 564 -8.97 -10.13 -3.32
CA ASP A 564 -10.39 -10.36 -3.57
C ASP A 564 -11.16 -9.05 -3.74
N ARG A 565 -10.94 -8.08 -2.84
CA ARG A 565 -11.60 -6.76 -2.90
C ARG A 565 -11.19 -5.96 -4.13
N THR A 566 -9.91 -6.02 -4.54
CA THR A 566 -9.48 -5.43 -5.81
C THR A 566 -10.09 -6.17 -7.00
N GLU A 567 -10.31 -7.47 -6.93
CA GLU A 567 -10.97 -8.25 -7.99
C GLU A 567 -12.46 -7.87 -8.13
N ASP A 568 -13.20 -7.75 -7.02
CA ASP A 568 -14.57 -7.21 -7.00
C ASP A 568 -14.65 -5.80 -7.63
N VAL A 569 -13.72 -4.92 -7.29
CA VAL A 569 -13.67 -3.54 -7.81
C VAL A 569 -13.28 -3.49 -9.29
N THR A 570 -12.37 -4.35 -9.73
CA THR A 570 -11.89 -4.37 -11.13
C THR A 570 -12.81 -5.14 -12.09
N THR A 571 -13.69 -6.00 -11.58
CA THR A 571 -14.72 -6.71 -12.35
C THR A 571 -16.06 -5.97 -12.40
N SER A 572 -16.43 -5.22 -11.35
CA SER A 572 -17.71 -4.50 -11.26
C SER A 572 -17.81 -3.21 -12.08
N ARG A 573 -16.73 -2.74 -12.72
CA ARG A 573 -16.72 -1.50 -13.53
C ARG A 573 -16.00 -1.68 -14.88
N THR A 574 -16.40 -0.87 -15.86
CA THR A 574 -15.71 -0.77 -17.16
C THR A 574 -14.65 0.33 -17.16
N PHE A 575 -13.39 -0.06 -16.99
CA PHE A 575 -12.24 0.84 -16.96
C PHE A 575 -11.86 1.39 -18.35
N SER A 576 -11.13 2.50 -18.39
CA SER A 576 -10.57 3.10 -19.62
C SER A 576 -9.79 2.07 -20.44
N PRO A 577 -9.67 2.20 -21.78
CA PRO A 577 -8.73 1.40 -22.57
C PRO A 577 -7.27 1.63 -22.16
N TYR A 578 -6.93 2.85 -21.70
CA TYR A 578 -5.64 3.18 -21.13
C TYR A 578 -5.48 2.51 -19.76
N GLY A 579 -4.30 1.95 -19.46
CA GLY A 579 -4.03 1.27 -18.19
C GLY A 579 -4.77 -0.05 -17.93
N ARG A 580 -5.87 -0.36 -18.65
CA ARG A 580 -6.79 -1.48 -18.36
C ARG A 580 -6.11 -2.79 -18.01
N ARG A 581 -5.16 -3.23 -18.83
CA ARG A 581 -4.46 -4.51 -18.69
C ARG A 581 -3.56 -4.58 -17.45
N LEU A 582 -3.14 -3.44 -16.91
CA LEU A 582 -2.34 -3.35 -15.69
C LEU A 582 -3.26 -3.29 -14.46
N VAL A 583 -4.33 -2.49 -14.51
CA VAL A 583 -5.38 -2.45 -13.48
C VAL A 583 -6.03 -3.83 -13.27
N GLN A 584 -6.39 -4.55 -14.35
CA GLN A 584 -6.93 -5.91 -14.29
C GLN A 584 -5.93 -6.99 -13.82
N ARG A 585 -4.64 -6.64 -13.69
CA ARG A 585 -3.60 -7.52 -13.11
C ARG A 585 -3.29 -7.21 -11.64
N LEU A 586 -3.76 -6.08 -11.11
CA LEU A 586 -3.54 -5.72 -9.70
C LEU A 586 -4.00 -6.81 -8.72
N PRO A 587 -5.16 -7.50 -8.90
CA PRO A 587 -5.51 -8.62 -8.04
C PRO A 587 -4.46 -9.74 -8.03
N GLN A 588 -3.92 -10.12 -9.19
CA GLN A 588 -2.90 -11.17 -9.27
C GLN A 588 -1.55 -10.74 -8.65
N LEU A 589 -1.16 -9.47 -8.81
CA LEU A 589 0.02 -8.91 -8.14
C LEU A 589 -0.15 -8.86 -6.61
N LEU A 590 -1.36 -8.59 -6.12
CA LEU A 590 -1.68 -8.61 -4.70
C LEU A 590 -1.73 -10.03 -4.13
N ARG A 591 -2.25 -11.04 -4.86
CA ARG A 591 -2.16 -12.46 -4.47
C ARG A 591 -0.72 -12.95 -4.38
N LEU A 592 0.18 -12.45 -5.22
CA LEU A 592 1.62 -12.73 -5.11
C LEU A 592 2.22 -12.09 -3.85
N ALA A 593 1.85 -10.85 -3.53
CA ALA A 593 2.28 -10.19 -2.29
C ALA A 593 1.77 -10.94 -1.04
N GLU A 594 0.51 -11.38 -1.05
CA GLU A 594 -0.12 -12.23 -0.03
C GLU A 594 0.59 -13.58 0.14
N THR A 595 0.94 -14.26 -0.97
CA THR A 595 1.65 -15.55 -0.93
C THR A 595 3.00 -15.45 -0.22
N GLY A 596 3.68 -14.31 -0.34
CA GLY A 596 4.92 -14.00 0.37
C GLY A 596 4.74 -13.27 1.70
N LEU A 597 3.51 -12.95 2.13
CA LEU A 597 3.27 -12.09 3.29
C LEU A 597 3.48 -12.86 4.59
N ARG A 598 4.31 -12.28 5.47
CA ARG A 598 4.44 -12.70 6.86
C ARG A 598 4.05 -11.55 7.77
N VAL A 599 3.36 -11.86 8.86
CA VAL A 599 2.90 -10.89 9.87
C VAL A 599 3.28 -11.44 11.24
N GLY A 600 3.92 -10.62 12.06
CA GLY A 600 4.28 -10.97 13.42
C GLY A 600 4.48 -9.74 14.30
N ARG A 601 4.75 -9.98 15.59
CA ARG A 601 4.78 -8.96 16.64
C ARG A 601 6.13 -8.93 17.37
N ASP A 602 6.66 -7.73 17.58
CA ASP A 602 7.78 -7.46 18.48
C ASP A 602 7.28 -7.32 19.94
N GLN A 603 8.21 -7.33 20.90
CA GLN A 603 7.95 -7.23 22.34
C GLN A 603 7.49 -5.82 22.79
N ARG A 604 7.35 -4.86 21.87
CA ARG A 604 7.05 -3.44 22.14
C ARG A 604 5.69 -2.97 21.62
N ASP A 605 4.73 -3.91 21.54
CA ASP A 605 3.41 -3.75 20.92
C ASP A 605 3.44 -3.24 19.46
N LEU A 606 4.56 -3.48 18.79
CA LEU A 606 4.80 -3.17 17.39
C LEU A 606 4.50 -4.42 16.55
N VAL A 607 3.60 -4.30 15.58
CA VAL A 607 3.27 -5.36 14.62
C VAL A 607 3.92 -5.04 13.28
N VAL A 608 4.61 -6.01 12.68
CA VAL A 608 5.30 -5.90 11.40
C VAL A 608 4.70 -6.91 10.42
N ALA A 609 4.34 -6.43 9.23
CA ALA A 609 3.87 -7.20 8.10
C ALA A 609 4.79 -6.94 6.90
N ASN A 610 5.48 -7.95 6.38
CA ASN A 610 6.41 -7.79 5.26
C ASN A 610 6.33 -8.92 4.22
N THR A 611 6.79 -8.63 3.00
CA THR A 611 6.74 -9.56 1.87
C THR A 611 7.88 -9.27 0.88
N TYR A 612 8.39 -10.33 0.26
CA TYR A 612 9.32 -10.25 -0.86
C TYR A 612 8.61 -10.60 -2.16
N LEU A 613 8.74 -9.70 -3.12
CA LEU A 613 8.21 -9.81 -4.46
C LEU A 613 9.36 -9.90 -5.50
N PRO A 614 9.12 -10.44 -6.70
CA PRO A 614 10.10 -10.40 -7.79
C PRO A 614 10.57 -8.98 -8.11
N GLN A 615 11.71 -8.87 -8.80
CA GLN A 615 12.11 -7.60 -9.43
C GLN A 615 10.97 -7.07 -10.32
N PHE A 616 10.87 -5.75 -10.42
CA PHE A 616 9.83 -5.03 -11.18
C PHE A 616 8.40 -5.12 -10.64
N ALA A 617 8.15 -5.83 -9.54
CA ALA A 617 6.84 -5.79 -8.89
C ALA A 617 6.53 -4.40 -8.30
N GLY A 618 7.55 -3.64 -7.86
CA GLY A 618 7.44 -2.30 -7.29
C GLY A 618 6.73 -1.31 -8.23
N HIS A 619 7.30 -1.03 -9.41
CA HIS A 619 6.66 -0.08 -10.34
C HIS A 619 5.30 -0.58 -10.85
N ASN A 620 5.12 -1.90 -11.02
CA ASN A 620 3.85 -2.46 -11.49
C ASN A 620 2.73 -2.27 -10.45
N LEU A 621 2.99 -2.56 -9.17
CA LEU A 621 2.03 -2.30 -8.09
C LEU A 621 1.72 -0.80 -7.95
N ALA A 622 2.74 0.05 -8.02
CA ALA A 622 2.60 1.50 -7.94
C ALA A 622 1.67 2.03 -9.05
N LEU A 623 2.04 1.78 -10.31
CA LEU A 623 1.32 2.30 -11.47
C LEU A 623 -0.07 1.68 -11.63
N ALA A 624 -0.23 0.38 -11.34
CA ALA A 624 -1.54 -0.26 -11.35
C ALA A 624 -2.50 0.35 -10.32
N SER A 625 -2.00 0.67 -9.12
CA SER A 625 -2.81 1.25 -8.05
C SER A 625 -3.18 2.70 -8.34
N VAL A 626 -2.23 3.52 -8.80
CA VAL A 626 -2.52 4.91 -9.23
C VAL A 626 -3.57 4.94 -10.34
N LEU A 627 -3.37 4.15 -11.41
CA LEU A 627 -4.31 4.08 -12.54
C LEU A 627 -5.69 3.53 -12.14
N LEU A 628 -5.78 2.68 -11.12
CA LEU A 628 -7.06 2.23 -10.57
C LEU A 628 -7.76 3.40 -9.86
N LEU A 629 -7.06 4.08 -8.95
CA LEU A 629 -7.61 5.18 -8.14
C LEU A 629 -8.07 6.36 -9.01
N GLU A 630 -7.26 6.77 -9.98
CA GLU A 630 -7.59 7.81 -10.96
C GLU A 630 -8.88 7.46 -11.73
N GLN A 631 -9.05 6.21 -12.14
CA GLN A 631 -10.24 5.77 -12.88
C GLN A 631 -11.46 5.56 -11.97
N LEU A 632 -11.28 5.20 -10.70
CA LEU A 632 -12.36 5.19 -9.71
C LEU A 632 -12.88 6.61 -9.41
N ALA A 633 -12.02 7.62 -9.53
CA ALA A 633 -12.34 9.04 -9.34
C ALA A 633 -12.90 9.72 -10.60
N ALA A 634 -12.38 9.38 -11.79
CA ALA A 634 -12.88 9.87 -13.08
C ALA A 634 -14.15 9.14 -13.56
N SER A 635 -14.43 7.96 -13.00
CA SER A 635 -15.67 7.21 -13.20
C SER A 635 -16.16 6.66 -11.86
N PRO A 636 -16.69 7.55 -10.98
CA PRO A 636 -17.50 7.09 -9.87
C PRO A 636 -18.65 6.25 -10.45
N THR A 637 -18.99 5.14 -9.79
CA THR A 637 -20.29 4.50 -10.02
C THR A 637 -21.37 5.57 -9.87
N GLU A 638 -22.46 5.50 -10.62
CA GLU A 638 -23.66 6.30 -10.33
C GLU A 638 -24.03 6.11 -8.85
N GLN A 639 -23.67 7.10 -8.04
CA GLN A 639 -24.35 7.34 -6.80
C GLN A 639 -25.80 7.64 -7.19
N PRO A 640 -26.82 7.08 -6.53
CA PRO A 640 -28.07 7.84 -6.40
C PRO A 640 -27.63 9.15 -5.77
N THR A 641 -27.67 10.24 -6.54
CA THR A 641 -26.94 11.46 -6.18
C THR A 641 -27.27 11.85 -4.76
N ALA A 642 -26.26 11.84 -3.88
CA ALA A 642 -26.24 12.77 -2.79
C ALA A 642 -26.29 14.14 -3.46
N VAL A 643 -27.52 14.68 -3.59
CA VAL A 643 -27.76 16.01 -4.13
C VAL A 643 -26.80 16.92 -3.37
N ALA A 644 -25.96 17.65 -4.10
CA ALA A 644 -24.97 18.53 -3.50
C ALA A 644 -25.73 19.44 -2.51
N GLY A 645 -25.49 19.22 -1.22
CA GLY A 645 -26.44 19.63 -0.21
C GLY A 645 -26.57 21.14 -0.20
N GLU A 646 -27.74 21.65 -0.61
CA GLU A 646 -28.35 22.76 0.13
C GLU A 646 -28.23 22.37 1.60
N ALA A 647 -27.46 23.15 2.36
CA ALA A 647 -26.95 22.71 3.66
C ALA A 647 -28.11 22.18 4.51
N ALA A 648 -28.15 20.85 4.70
CA ALA A 648 -29.28 20.18 5.31
C ALA A 648 -29.50 20.83 6.68
N ALA A 649 -30.66 21.48 6.84
CA ALA A 649 -30.88 22.44 7.93
C ALA A 649 -30.45 21.78 9.24
N PRO A 650 -29.52 22.40 9.99
CA PRO A 650 -28.73 21.69 11.00
C PRO A 650 -29.66 21.00 11.98
N LEU A 651 -29.57 19.66 12.04
CA LEU A 651 -30.48 18.80 12.79
C LEU A 651 -30.71 19.39 14.17
N THR A 652 -31.98 19.70 14.45
CA THR A 652 -32.36 20.37 15.68
C THR A 652 -31.91 19.54 16.88
N LEU A 653 -31.68 20.17 18.04
CA LEU A 653 -31.25 19.43 19.23
C LEU A 653 -32.19 18.25 19.52
N ALA A 654 -33.50 18.41 19.30
CA ALA A 654 -34.50 17.35 19.45
C ALA A 654 -34.30 16.17 18.48
N GLU A 655 -33.95 16.42 17.21
CA GLU A 655 -33.66 15.36 16.24
C GLU A 655 -32.36 14.62 16.59
N ARG A 656 -31.32 15.36 17.02
CA ARG A 656 -30.07 14.75 17.51
C ARG A 656 -30.28 13.93 18.79
N PHE A 657 -31.18 14.36 19.69
CA PHE A 657 -31.54 13.61 20.91
C PHE A 657 -32.29 12.31 20.67
N GLN A 658 -32.90 12.16 19.50
CA GLN A 658 -33.67 10.99 19.10
C GLN A 658 -32.88 10.03 18.18
N HIS A 659 -31.60 10.33 17.89
CA HIS A 659 -30.71 9.35 17.25
C HIS A 659 -30.29 8.25 18.24
N PRO A 660 -30.22 6.98 17.77
CA PRO A 660 -29.76 5.86 18.59
C PRO A 660 -28.25 5.93 18.83
N VAL A 661 -27.84 5.71 20.08
CA VAL A 661 -26.44 5.67 20.52
C VAL A 661 -26.18 4.36 21.28
N THR A 662 -24.93 3.91 21.30
CA THR A 662 -24.52 2.69 22.01
C THR A 662 -23.40 2.97 22.99
N ILE A 663 -23.67 2.83 24.29
CA ILE A 663 -22.74 3.13 25.38
C ILE A 663 -22.72 1.98 26.39
N GLU A 664 -21.55 1.36 26.53
CA GLU A 664 -21.31 0.26 27.46
C GLU A 664 -20.05 0.52 28.29
N PHE A 665 -20.21 0.62 29.61
CA PHE A 665 -19.10 0.73 30.56
C PHE A 665 -19.40 0.01 31.88
N SER A 666 -18.39 -0.63 32.45
CA SER A 666 -18.55 -1.45 33.65
C SER A 666 -18.64 -0.64 34.94
N ARG A 667 -17.85 0.44 35.10
CA ARG A 667 -17.80 1.24 36.33
C ARG A 667 -17.07 2.57 36.16
N ASP A 668 -17.81 3.63 35.85
CA ASP A 668 -17.27 4.98 35.58
C ASP A 668 -18.08 6.08 36.27
N THR A 669 -17.57 7.32 36.27
CA THR A 669 -18.16 8.48 36.95
C THR A 669 -19.24 9.16 36.12
N LEU A 670 -20.08 10.00 36.76
CA LEU A 670 -21.07 10.84 36.05
C LEU A 670 -20.40 11.74 34.99
N GLU A 671 -19.21 12.26 35.28
CA GLU A 671 -18.46 13.13 34.37
C GLU A 671 -18.02 12.38 33.10
N VAL A 672 -17.40 11.20 33.25
CA VAL A 672 -17.01 10.35 32.11
C VAL A 672 -18.24 9.87 31.33
N ALA A 673 -19.31 9.46 32.01
CA ALA A 673 -20.53 9.00 31.35
C ALA A 673 -21.21 10.09 30.50
N VAL A 674 -21.24 11.33 30.98
CA VAL A 674 -21.78 12.48 30.22
C VAL A 674 -20.86 12.85 29.04
N GLN A 675 -19.53 12.79 29.22
CA GLN A 675 -18.59 13.05 28.13
C GLN A 675 -18.72 12.00 27.02
N MET A 676 -18.74 10.70 27.36
CA MET A 676 -18.94 9.61 26.39
C MET A 676 -20.24 9.79 25.59
N LEU A 677 -21.32 10.28 26.22
CA LEU A 677 -22.57 10.57 25.53
C LEU A 677 -22.50 11.85 24.68
N ALA A 678 -21.77 12.87 25.10
CA ALA A 678 -21.54 14.08 24.30
C ALA A 678 -20.78 13.74 23.01
N ASP A 679 -19.75 12.90 23.12
CA ASP A 679 -18.90 12.46 22.01
C ASP A 679 -19.69 11.57 21.02
N GLU A 680 -20.37 10.53 21.51
CA GLU A 680 -21.16 9.58 20.71
C GLU A 680 -22.40 10.23 20.04
N SER A 681 -23.03 11.21 20.69
CA SER A 681 -24.23 11.89 20.13
C SER A 681 -23.93 13.17 19.34
N GLY A 682 -22.69 13.68 19.37
CA GLY A 682 -22.32 14.94 18.72
C GLY A 682 -23.05 16.16 19.30
N ILE A 683 -23.34 16.15 20.60
CA ILE A 683 -24.12 17.17 21.30
C ILE A 683 -23.30 17.70 22.48
N PRO A 684 -22.97 19.00 22.55
CA PRO A 684 -22.20 19.55 23.65
C PRO A 684 -22.97 19.44 24.96
N MET A 685 -22.41 18.71 25.93
CA MET A 685 -22.96 18.55 27.27
C MET A 685 -21.98 19.06 28.33
N THR A 686 -22.48 19.69 29.38
CA THR A 686 -21.68 20.16 30.53
C THR A 686 -22.40 19.86 31.84
N ILE A 687 -21.68 19.87 32.97
CA ILE A 687 -22.24 19.60 34.30
C ILE A 687 -22.06 20.83 35.18
N ALA A 688 -23.17 21.38 35.69
CA ALA A 688 -23.18 22.53 36.59
C ALA A 688 -22.76 22.13 38.01
N GLY A 689 -21.46 21.83 38.22
CA GLY A 689 -20.98 21.15 39.43
C GLY A 689 -21.32 21.82 40.77
N ASN A 690 -21.42 23.15 40.81
CA ASN A 690 -21.85 23.88 42.00
C ASN A 690 -23.31 23.57 42.39
N ASP A 691 -24.19 23.31 41.42
CA ASP A 691 -25.60 22.96 41.67
C ASP A 691 -25.76 21.54 42.25
N LEU A 692 -24.83 20.63 41.90
CA LEU A 692 -24.78 19.26 42.42
C LEU A 692 -24.26 19.24 43.86
N GLN A 693 -23.19 20.00 44.15
CA GLN A 693 -22.62 20.12 45.49
C GLN A 693 -23.65 20.65 46.51
N LEU A 694 -24.49 21.62 46.11
CA LEU A 694 -25.55 22.19 46.96
C LEU A 694 -26.67 21.19 47.34
N GLU A 695 -26.83 20.09 46.60
CA GLU A 695 -27.79 19.01 46.90
C GLU A 695 -27.12 17.75 47.49
N GLY A 696 -25.81 17.81 47.74
CA GLY A 696 -25.00 16.69 48.25
C GLY A 696 -24.63 15.62 47.22
N ILE A 697 -24.77 15.92 45.92
CA ILE A 697 -24.52 14.96 44.83
C ILE A 697 -23.04 15.06 44.40
N THR A 698 -22.35 13.92 44.35
CA THR A 698 -20.92 13.85 44.01
C THR A 698 -20.69 13.27 42.61
N MET A 699 -19.96 13.99 41.75
CA MET A 699 -19.60 13.50 40.40
C MET A 699 -18.83 12.19 40.42
N ASN A 700 -18.02 11.98 41.46
CA ASN A 700 -17.15 10.82 41.64
C ASN A 700 -17.91 9.53 42.04
N GLN A 701 -19.25 9.55 42.08
CA GLN A 701 -20.04 8.33 42.27
C GLN A 701 -19.91 7.44 41.04
N SER A 702 -19.29 6.28 41.21
CA SER A 702 -19.05 5.31 40.12
C SER A 702 -20.24 4.36 39.91
N PHE A 703 -20.71 4.18 38.68
CA PHE A 703 -21.77 3.24 38.31
C PHE A 703 -21.48 2.58 36.95
N GLY A 704 -22.22 1.53 36.59
CA GLY A 704 -22.10 0.86 35.28
C GLY A 704 -23.34 1.05 34.40
N LEU A 705 -23.16 1.11 33.09
CA LEU A 705 -24.23 1.30 32.11
C LEU A 705 -24.04 0.36 30.91
N LYS A 706 -25.17 -0.11 30.36
CA LYS A 706 -25.26 -0.74 29.05
C LYS A 706 -26.50 -0.19 28.36
N ALA A 707 -26.29 0.51 27.26
CA ALA A 707 -27.30 1.01 26.35
C ALA A 707 -26.86 0.63 24.92
N GLN A 708 -27.77 0.06 24.13
CA GLN A 708 -27.49 -0.39 22.77
C GLN A 708 -28.68 0.02 21.90
N ASP A 709 -28.41 0.75 20.82
CA ASP A 709 -29.41 1.32 19.89
C ASP A 709 -30.56 2.12 20.57
N LEU A 710 -30.27 2.86 21.65
CA LEU A 710 -31.26 3.65 22.39
C LEU A 710 -31.12 5.16 22.12
N PRO A 711 -32.21 5.96 22.11
CA PRO A 711 -32.14 7.41 21.94
C PRO A 711 -31.20 8.08 22.95
N ALA A 712 -30.40 9.05 22.49
CA ALA A 712 -29.49 9.81 23.37
C ALA A 712 -30.22 10.45 24.57
N GLU A 713 -31.48 10.86 24.40
CA GLU A 713 -32.35 11.35 25.48
C GLU A 713 -32.58 10.30 26.58
N ASP A 714 -32.93 9.06 26.21
CA ASP A 714 -33.13 7.95 27.15
C ASP A 714 -31.82 7.53 27.83
N VAL A 715 -30.70 7.56 27.10
CA VAL A 715 -29.38 7.24 27.65
C VAL A 715 -28.92 8.30 28.66
N LEU A 716 -29.16 9.60 28.40
CA LEU A 716 -28.91 10.64 29.40
C LEU A 716 -29.80 10.44 30.64
N LEU A 717 -31.09 10.15 30.47
CA LEU A 717 -31.99 9.90 31.59
C LEU A 717 -31.53 8.71 32.47
N MET A 718 -31.02 7.63 31.86
CA MET A 718 -30.40 6.51 32.59
C MET A 718 -29.09 6.89 33.31
N ILE A 719 -28.27 7.76 32.72
CA ILE A 719 -27.04 8.29 33.36
C ILE A 719 -27.42 9.10 34.60
N LEU A 720 -28.39 10.02 34.48
CA LEU A 720 -28.84 10.86 35.59
C LEU A 720 -29.45 10.03 36.72
N SER A 721 -30.33 9.06 36.41
CA SER A 721 -31.00 8.24 37.43
C SER A 721 -30.03 7.32 38.16
N LYS A 722 -29.01 6.76 37.48
CA LYS A 722 -27.96 5.97 38.16
C LYS A 722 -27.03 6.84 39.00
N SER A 723 -26.79 8.07 38.59
CA SER A 723 -25.93 9.01 39.30
C SER A 723 -26.57 9.58 40.57
N ASP A 724 -27.90 9.73 40.61
CA ASP A 724 -28.63 10.21 41.79
C ASP A 724 -29.31 9.11 42.63
N ASN A 725 -29.00 7.83 42.35
CA ASN A 725 -29.61 6.64 42.97
C ASN A 725 -31.14 6.57 42.82
N ASN A 726 -31.66 7.03 41.68
CA ASN A 726 -33.07 7.21 41.34
C ASN A 726 -33.83 8.13 42.32
N SER A 727 -33.16 9.15 42.86
CA SER A 727 -33.80 10.17 43.70
C SER A 727 -34.53 11.26 42.90
N GLY A 728 -34.30 11.36 41.58
CA GLY A 728 -35.00 12.30 40.69
C GLY A 728 -34.63 13.77 40.98
N LYS A 729 -33.45 13.99 41.54
CA LYS A 729 -32.85 15.30 41.82
C LYS A 729 -32.14 15.87 40.59
N LEU A 730 -31.48 15.03 39.81
CA LEU A 730 -30.77 15.44 38.60
C LEU A 730 -31.74 15.63 37.44
N VAL A 731 -31.50 16.69 36.66
CA VAL A 731 -32.21 17.04 35.43
C VAL A 731 -31.20 17.62 34.43
N TYR A 732 -31.56 17.68 33.15
CA TYR A 732 -30.86 18.53 32.19
C TYR A 732 -31.73 19.73 31.79
N VAL A 733 -31.08 20.83 31.42
CA VAL A 733 -31.68 22.00 30.79
C VAL A 733 -30.92 22.31 29.50
N VAL A 734 -31.62 22.86 28.50
CA VAL A 734 -30.97 23.38 27.29
C VAL A 734 -30.68 24.86 27.50
N ARG A 735 -29.44 25.28 27.24
CA ARG A 735 -29.01 26.68 27.22
C ARG A 735 -28.47 27.03 25.84
N GLN A 736 -28.44 28.32 25.50
CA GLN A 736 -27.69 28.80 24.34
C GLN A 736 -26.39 29.44 24.80
N GLU A 737 -25.28 28.84 24.37
CA GLU A 737 -23.92 29.31 24.66
C GLU A 737 -23.19 29.47 23.32
N ALA A 738 -22.54 30.61 23.11
CA ALA A 738 -21.91 31.01 21.84
C ALA A 738 -22.80 30.94 20.57
N GLY A 739 -24.13 30.83 20.72
CA GLY A 739 -25.09 30.69 19.60
C GLY A 739 -25.44 29.25 19.23
N ALA A 740 -24.98 28.26 19.99
CA ALA A 740 -25.36 26.85 19.87
C ALA A 740 -26.16 26.39 21.10
N ASP A 741 -27.07 25.43 20.89
CA ASP A 741 -27.78 24.76 22.00
C ASP A 741 -26.84 23.78 22.71
N VAL A 742 -26.58 24.02 23.99
CA VAL A 742 -25.74 23.22 24.90
C VAL A 742 -26.61 22.63 26.01
N ILE A 743 -26.33 21.38 26.38
CA ILE A 743 -27.09 20.67 27.42
C ILE A 743 -26.35 20.74 28.75
N VAL A 744 -27.01 21.25 29.78
CA VAL A 744 -26.41 21.41 31.10
C VAL A 744 -27.10 20.49 32.11
N VAL A 745 -26.34 19.54 32.64
CA VAL A 745 -26.76 18.68 33.77
C VAL A 745 -26.71 19.49 35.05
N THR A 746 -27.84 19.54 35.76
CA THR A 746 -28.07 20.39 36.93
C THR A 746 -29.04 19.70 37.91
N THR A 747 -29.34 20.35 39.04
CA THR A 747 -30.35 19.87 40.00
C THR A 747 -31.67 20.60 39.80
N LYS A 748 -32.79 19.89 40.02
CA LYS A 748 -34.16 20.41 39.89
C LYS A 748 -34.39 21.67 40.74
N THR A 749 -33.79 21.72 41.93
CA THR A 749 -33.81 22.87 42.84
C THR A 749 -33.06 24.08 42.27
N ALA A 750 -31.93 23.89 41.61
CA ALA A 750 -31.15 24.97 41.02
C ALA A 750 -31.82 25.54 39.75
N ALA A 751 -32.32 24.65 38.88
CA ALA A 751 -33.10 25.04 37.70
C ALA A 751 -34.36 25.85 38.09
N GLY A 752 -35.12 25.38 39.09
CA GLY A 752 -36.28 26.09 39.62
C GLY A 752 -35.95 27.46 40.21
N LYS A 753 -34.82 27.61 40.92
CA LYS A 753 -34.33 28.91 41.43
C LYS A 753 -33.95 29.91 40.34
N ARG A 754 -33.52 29.42 39.16
CA ARG A 754 -33.16 30.25 38.00
C ARG A 754 -34.33 30.50 37.04
N GLY A 755 -35.47 29.84 37.23
CA GLY A 755 -36.59 29.89 36.29
C GLY A 755 -36.32 29.17 34.96
N GLU A 756 -35.36 28.24 34.95
CA GLU A 756 -35.02 27.48 33.74
C GLU A 756 -36.15 26.51 33.38
N SER A 757 -36.57 26.52 32.10
CA SER A 757 -37.60 25.60 31.60
C SER A 757 -37.07 24.17 31.57
N LEU A 758 -37.76 23.26 32.25
CA LEU A 758 -37.41 21.84 32.25
C LEU A 758 -37.98 21.13 31.00
N PRO A 759 -37.21 20.23 30.36
CA PRO A 759 -37.70 19.34 29.32
C PRO A 759 -38.99 18.59 29.68
N ALA A 760 -39.80 18.27 28.67
CA ALA A 760 -41.09 17.61 28.84
C ALA A 760 -41.00 16.26 29.58
N VAL A 761 -39.89 15.54 29.46
CA VAL A 761 -39.63 14.27 30.18
C VAL A 761 -39.60 14.43 31.72
N PHE A 762 -39.31 15.63 32.25
CA PHE A 762 -39.36 15.92 33.69
C PHE A 762 -40.69 16.57 34.13
N SER A 763 -41.58 16.87 33.19
CA SER A 763 -42.94 17.31 33.49
C SER A 763 -43.73 16.12 34.04
N ALA A 764 -44.35 16.30 35.21
CA ALA A 764 -45.07 15.21 35.87
C ALA A 764 -46.24 14.74 34.98
N LYS A 765 -46.29 13.43 34.70
CA LYS A 765 -47.53 12.79 34.29
C LYS A 765 -48.52 12.93 35.43
N SER A 766 -49.45 13.88 35.30
CA SER A 766 -50.72 13.83 36.01
C SER A 766 -51.39 12.51 35.64
N GLY A 767 -51.45 11.58 36.60
CA GLY A 767 -52.19 10.33 36.41
C GLY A 767 -53.70 10.58 36.36
N PRO A 768 -54.47 9.62 35.80
CA PRO A 768 -55.85 9.41 36.22
C PRO A 768 -55.91 8.96 37.70
#